data_AF-A0A1X0S9F3-F1
#
_entry.id   AF-A0A1X0S9F3-F1
#
_cell.length_a   1.000
_cell.length_b   1.000
_cell.length_c   1.000
_cell.angle_alpha   90.00
_cell.angle_beta   90.00
_cell.angle_gamma   90.00
#
_symmetry.space_group_name_H-M   'P 1'
#
loop_
_entity.id
_entity.type
_entity.pdbx_description
1 polymer ?
#
loop_
_entity_poly.entity_id
_entity_poly.type
_entity_poly.pdbx_seq_one_letter_code
_entity_poly.pdbx_strand_id
1 'polypeptide(L)'
;MFSGVMEAIQGIPRNDVDLRLEMLRTVQKLFKLDGSSSDIFRREGGFVSLVSMIIALEGAFEDPQRYFGDDNVTLEEATDKLILLLQTIFNILAESMHRSEMNKQYFMKDVGYRTVENAIILTGALVQRHIAERVFGILLSFVIESEAVLDIFISVTNDQDNTSGSAENEMYMEKIESMLSQSTVSLANPEIIPTILHLQKAASAHKQLCRAVLSALFTLSQASRGNQVKLNRSGLLLTLLQRLFPENETEDVEEDQDREIMLSLMKNLMNMGISSNELRYIFKRFDLNTENNQSSDMLDLILHGASGSRWPGFIQFNDPTMYLEIPQLANFPPPNPGYTLLFWLHIEKQNDVSSLPLFNVWSDQQQIFRVFIDARSKMLLVQSSYSKQPVLFKSFEFHVGFWYHLALVHNKSRLSPRLSSISMYVNGIFIEKVACSYIPQPSVSFPLRATIGYASGNSLKKQHLIWNLGPTYLIQDTLEKETINLYFSLGPRYRSLYQDSLRQFQTYEATTSLYLTIRNMSKGRRSDSSDQQLLTSILDGSAFQVVPENKIVFAFSAYNTLSEGAHSGLTLTGMSLATRQTIIAENNNSRMIINAAVPKLDIAVYRPNSMGYLIGELIVAYPLGLDESICKIGGCAVALKLIECSQTAQNLCKATAFLFETIRYSWRNSADMERCHGYEILAYILKQKRDIITLELFELLLVFIGKNAQQPENSIINNPLIYRYVVLNFEIWKKTSLEVQKAQLDQFNLFLSTSSFRAFNVKRLQKIHLVKKLLLAFRMSIYSKELVPYVVKALKAVMLSNWDTEGIRAIATFLASTVSQGR
;
A
#
# COMPACT_ATOMS: atom_id res chain seq x y z
N MET A 1 31.72 33.07 -7.19
CA MET A 1 31.88 33.08 -5.71
C MET A 1 32.07 31.68 -5.16
N PHE A 2 31.18 30.71 -5.43
CA PHE A 2 31.35 29.33 -4.95
C PHE A 2 32.64 28.64 -5.44
N SER A 3 33.01 28.76 -6.71
CA SER A 3 34.25 28.18 -7.27
C SER A 3 35.50 28.47 -6.41
N GLY A 4 35.77 29.74 -6.08
CA GLY A 4 36.93 30.10 -5.24
C GLY A 4 36.83 29.64 -3.77
N VAL A 5 35.62 29.52 -3.21
CA VAL A 5 35.41 28.97 -1.85
C VAL A 5 35.64 27.45 -1.84
N MET A 6 35.22 26.73 -2.89
CA MET A 6 35.40 25.28 -2.99
C MET A 6 36.86 24.90 -3.29
N GLU A 7 37.56 25.67 -4.13
CA GLU A 7 39.02 25.54 -4.31
C GLU A 7 39.78 25.80 -3.01
N ALA A 8 39.40 26.85 -2.27
CA ALA A 8 39.99 27.14 -0.97
C ALA A 8 39.76 25.98 0.03
N ILE A 9 38.53 25.45 0.08
CA ILE A 9 38.16 24.29 0.90
C ILE A 9 39.03 23.06 0.64
N GLN A 10 39.36 22.78 -0.62
CA GLN A 10 40.22 21.64 -0.99
C GLN A 10 41.68 21.86 -0.62
N GLY A 11 42.12 23.11 -0.51
CA GLY A 11 43.49 23.49 -0.14
C GLY A 11 43.77 23.57 1.36
N ILE A 12 42.77 23.42 2.25
CA ILE A 12 42.96 23.54 3.70
C ILE A 12 43.68 22.31 4.28
N PRO A 13 44.80 22.49 5.01
CA PRO A 13 45.49 21.41 5.70
C PRO A 13 44.55 20.55 6.56
N ARG A 14 44.90 19.26 6.73
CA ARG A 14 44.09 18.32 7.53
C ARG A 14 43.97 18.75 9.01
N ASN A 15 44.99 19.42 9.51
CA ASN A 15 45.16 19.77 10.92
C ASN A 15 44.56 21.14 11.28
N ASP A 16 43.91 21.83 10.34
CA ASP A 16 43.31 23.15 10.59
C ASP A 16 41.78 23.03 10.61
N VAL A 17 41.26 22.43 11.69
CA VAL A 17 39.83 22.19 11.90
C VAL A 17 39.05 23.50 12.04
N ASP A 18 39.64 24.52 12.67
CA ASP A 18 38.99 25.81 12.90
C ASP A 18 38.79 26.58 11.57
N LEU A 19 39.79 26.59 10.67
CA LEU A 19 39.64 27.18 9.35
C LEU A 19 38.59 26.44 8.50
N ARG A 20 38.54 25.10 8.59
CA ARG A 20 37.50 24.30 7.92
C ARG A 20 36.10 24.68 8.42
N LEU A 21 35.91 24.82 9.72
CA LEU A 21 34.63 25.24 10.31
C LEU A 21 34.22 26.65 9.84
N GLU A 22 35.15 27.60 9.78
CA GLU A 22 34.86 28.96 9.33
C GLU A 22 34.45 29.00 7.85
N MET A 23 35.11 28.21 7.00
CA MET A 23 34.75 28.09 5.58
C MET A 23 33.39 27.44 5.40
N LEU A 24 33.09 26.37 6.13
CA LEU A 24 31.77 25.72 6.10
C LEU A 24 30.65 26.66 6.58
N ARG A 25 30.89 27.45 7.62
CA ARG A 25 29.93 28.49 8.07
C ARG A 25 29.71 29.56 6.99
N THR A 26 30.74 29.89 6.21
CA THR A 26 30.63 30.81 5.08
C THR A 26 29.74 30.21 3.98
N VAL A 27 29.92 28.93 3.67
CA VAL A 27 29.05 28.19 2.74
C VAL A 27 27.59 28.18 3.22
N GLN A 28 27.33 27.94 4.51
CA GLN A 28 25.97 28.01 5.08
C GLN A 28 25.35 29.42 4.94
N LYS A 29 26.14 30.48 5.14
CA LYS A 29 25.67 31.86 4.93
C LYS A 29 25.31 32.11 3.47
N LEU A 30 26.08 31.56 2.52
CA LEU A 30 25.79 31.69 1.09
C LEU A 30 24.48 31.02 0.70
N PHE A 31 24.16 29.84 1.26
CA PHE A 31 22.86 29.19 1.03
C PHE A 31 21.67 30.04 1.51
N LYS A 32 21.82 30.72 2.65
CA LYS A 32 20.78 31.62 3.18
C LYS A 32 20.55 32.89 2.36
N LEU A 33 21.54 33.31 1.58
CA LEU A 33 21.48 34.54 0.78
C LEU A 33 20.83 34.33 -0.59
N ASP A 34 20.98 33.15 -1.19
CA ASP A 34 20.47 32.86 -2.53
C ASP A 34 20.03 31.39 -2.67
N GLY A 35 18.76 31.14 -2.97
CA GLY A 35 18.24 29.77 -3.16
C GLY A 35 18.80 29.06 -4.40
N SER A 36 19.31 29.79 -5.39
CA SER A 36 19.92 29.22 -6.61
C SER A 36 21.35 28.71 -6.39
N SER A 37 21.94 29.02 -5.24
CA SER A 37 23.30 28.60 -4.88
C SER A 37 23.44 27.07 -4.72
N SER A 38 22.36 26.35 -4.44
CA SER A 38 22.32 24.89 -4.34
C SER A 38 22.68 24.17 -5.65
N ASP A 39 22.24 24.69 -6.79
CA ASP A 39 22.58 24.15 -8.11
C ASP A 39 24.02 24.48 -8.51
N ILE A 40 24.51 25.66 -8.13
CA ILE A 40 25.89 26.09 -8.36
C ILE A 40 26.84 25.22 -7.52
N PHE A 41 26.49 24.98 -6.25
CA PHE A 41 27.26 24.10 -5.36
C PHE A 41 27.45 22.70 -5.94
N ARG A 42 26.40 22.13 -6.56
CA ARG A 42 26.49 20.85 -7.28
C ARG A 42 27.49 20.90 -8.43
N ARG A 43 27.39 21.93 -9.28
CA ARG A 43 28.22 22.08 -10.50
C ARG A 43 29.70 22.29 -10.17
N GLU A 44 30.00 22.97 -9.08
CA GLU A 44 31.36 23.23 -8.60
C GLU A 44 31.95 22.07 -7.78
N GLY A 45 31.35 20.87 -7.84
CA GLY A 45 31.88 19.67 -7.18
C GLY A 45 31.73 19.67 -5.65
N GLY A 46 30.81 20.46 -5.10
CA GLY A 46 30.76 20.70 -3.67
C GLY A 46 30.47 19.49 -2.81
N PHE A 47 29.63 18.57 -3.30
CA PHE A 47 29.36 17.31 -2.63
C PHE A 47 30.62 16.43 -2.50
N VAL A 48 31.47 16.40 -3.54
CA VAL A 48 32.72 15.63 -3.54
C VAL A 48 33.70 16.23 -2.53
N SER A 49 33.79 17.55 -2.46
CA SER A 49 34.63 18.25 -1.48
C SER A 49 34.20 17.95 -0.04
N LEU A 50 32.89 17.95 0.26
CA LEU A 50 32.39 17.63 1.60
C LEU A 50 32.68 16.18 2.00
N VAL A 51 32.46 15.21 1.11
CA VAL A 51 32.78 13.81 1.40
C VAL A 51 34.29 13.62 1.56
N SER A 52 35.10 14.32 0.77
CA SER A 52 36.56 14.32 0.91
C SER A 52 37.02 14.90 2.24
N MET A 53 36.31 15.88 2.82
CA MET A 53 36.58 16.36 4.17
C MET A 53 36.33 15.28 5.22
N ILE A 54 35.26 14.49 5.10
CA ILE A 54 34.99 13.37 6.01
C ILE A 54 36.10 12.33 5.91
N ILE A 55 36.51 11.97 4.69
CA ILE A 55 37.63 11.04 4.45
C ILE A 55 38.94 11.59 5.05
N ALA A 56 39.15 12.90 5.01
CA ALA A 56 40.33 13.53 5.60
C ALA A 56 40.39 13.46 7.14
N LEU A 57 39.31 13.02 7.80
CA LEU A 57 39.24 12.75 9.25
C LEU A 57 39.56 11.28 9.59
N GLU A 58 40.28 10.56 8.73
CA GLU A 58 40.70 9.18 8.96
C GLU A 58 41.44 9.02 10.32
N GLY A 59 40.93 8.14 11.18
CA GLY A 59 41.43 7.92 12.54
C GLY A 59 41.29 9.13 13.49
N ALA A 60 40.56 10.18 13.12
CA ALA A 60 40.44 11.39 13.94
C ALA A 60 39.76 11.16 15.29
N PHE A 61 38.88 10.17 15.41
CA PHE A 61 38.24 9.85 16.69
C PHE A 61 39.01 8.79 17.50
N GLU A 62 40.05 8.17 16.91
CA GLU A 62 40.98 7.30 17.63
C GLU A 62 42.10 8.11 18.29
N ASP A 63 42.60 9.14 17.59
CA ASP A 63 43.59 10.10 18.10
C ASP A 63 43.21 11.55 17.75
N PRO A 64 42.29 12.17 18.52
CA PRO A 64 41.77 13.52 18.24
C PRO A 64 42.84 14.61 18.28
N GLN A 65 43.84 14.49 19.16
CA GLN A 65 44.84 15.54 19.38
C GLN A 65 45.75 15.75 18.17
N ARG A 66 45.96 14.70 17.37
CA ARG A 66 46.74 14.77 16.12
C ARG A 66 46.26 15.84 15.14
N TYR A 67 44.99 16.22 15.22
CA TYR A 67 44.34 17.17 14.31
C TYR A 67 44.36 18.63 14.78
N PHE A 68 44.92 18.93 15.96
CA PHE A 68 44.94 20.28 16.55
C PHE A 68 46.34 20.86 16.79
N GLY A 69 47.41 20.20 16.31
CA GLY A 69 48.78 20.72 16.43
C GLY A 69 49.29 20.82 17.88
N ASP A 70 50.24 21.72 18.14
CA ASP A 70 50.83 21.98 19.48
C ASP A 70 49.92 22.80 20.42
N ASP A 71 48.66 23.04 20.03
CA ASP A 71 47.70 23.76 20.88
C ASP A 71 47.31 22.89 22.09
N ASN A 72 47.30 23.48 23.30
CA ASN A 72 46.89 22.83 24.55
C ASN A 72 45.37 22.55 24.60
N VAL A 73 44.84 21.84 23.61
CA VAL A 73 43.42 21.46 23.51
C VAL A 73 43.21 20.16 24.28
N THR A 74 42.22 20.13 25.18
CA THR A 74 41.87 18.90 25.90
C THR A 74 41.30 17.85 24.95
N LEU A 75 41.37 16.56 25.31
CA LEU A 75 40.82 15.48 24.49
C LEU A 75 39.31 15.65 24.23
N GLU A 76 38.57 16.14 25.23
CA GLU A 76 37.14 16.41 25.12
C GLU A 76 36.86 17.56 24.14
N GLU A 77 37.56 18.69 24.27
CA GLU A 77 37.41 19.83 23.35
C GLU A 77 37.77 19.46 21.90
N ALA A 78 38.82 18.67 21.70
CA ALA A 78 39.22 18.17 20.39
C ALA A 78 38.12 17.29 19.78
N THR A 79 37.55 16.38 20.56
CA THR A 79 36.47 15.48 20.14
C THR A 79 35.20 16.25 19.80
N ASP A 80 34.80 17.21 20.65
CA ASP A 80 33.62 18.06 20.42
C ASP A 80 33.76 18.91 19.16
N LYS A 81 34.94 19.47 18.89
CA LYS A 81 35.21 20.21 17.65
C LYS A 81 35.10 19.32 16.41
N LEU A 82 35.57 18.07 16.48
CA LEU A 82 35.45 17.10 15.39
C LEU A 82 34.00 16.67 15.15
N ILE A 83 33.21 16.45 16.21
CA ILE A 83 31.78 16.18 16.13
C ILE A 83 31.05 17.37 15.50
N LEU A 84 31.37 18.60 15.92
CA LEU A 84 30.79 19.83 15.36
C LEU A 84 31.15 19.99 13.87
N LEU A 85 32.36 19.63 13.46
CA LEU A 85 32.76 19.64 12.06
C LEU A 85 31.89 18.66 11.25
N LEU A 86 31.74 17.43 11.73
CA LEU A 86 30.90 16.41 11.08
C LEU A 86 29.44 16.85 10.99
N GLN A 87 28.88 17.38 12.08
CA GLN A 87 27.54 17.96 12.13
C GLN A 87 27.37 19.09 11.12
N THR A 88 28.36 20.00 11.02
CA THR A 88 28.31 21.13 10.08
C THR A 88 28.32 20.64 8.63
N ILE A 89 29.11 19.60 8.32
CA ILE A 89 29.12 18.95 6.99
C ILE A 89 27.74 18.40 6.65
N PHE A 90 27.13 17.61 7.55
CA PHE A 90 25.78 17.07 7.32
C PHE A 90 24.70 18.14 7.23
N ASN A 91 24.79 19.21 8.01
CA ASN A 91 23.87 20.35 7.90
C ASN A 91 23.98 21.03 6.52
N ILE A 92 25.19 21.15 5.97
CA ILE A 92 25.37 21.70 4.62
C ILE A 92 24.84 20.75 3.56
N LEU A 93 25.08 19.43 3.72
CA LEU A 93 24.49 18.44 2.84
C LEU A 93 22.96 18.56 2.85
N ALA A 94 22.34 18.66 4.03
CA ALA A 94 20.89 18.81 4.17
C ALA A 94 20.40 20.09 3.47
N GLU A 95 20.99 21.25 3.78
CA GLU A 95 20.60 22.53 3.19
C GLU A 95 20.75 22.54 1.66
N SER A 96 21.84 21.95 1.14
CA SER A 96 22.07 21.86 -0.31
C SER A 96 21.10 20.91 -1.01
N MET A 97 20.59 19.89 -0.32
CA MET A 97 19.60 18.94 -0.83
C MET A 97 18.17 19.38 -0.55
N HIS A 98 17.97 20.38 0.31
CA HIS A 98 16.66 20.85 0.72
C HIS A 98 15.87 21.31 -0.51
N ARG A 99 14.71 20.68 -0.74
CA ARG A 99 13.80 20.93 -1.88
C ARG A 99 14.47 20.86 -3.27
N SER A 100 15.66 20.28 -3.39
CA SER A 100 16.38 20.09 -4.66
C SER A 100 16.57 18.61 -4.97
N GLU A 101 15.60 18.03 -5.67
CA GLU A 101 15.64 16.63 -6.08
C GLU A 101 16.82 16.32 -7.02
N MET A 102 17.18 17.29 -7.88
CA MET A 102 18.34 17.15 -8.78
C MET A 102 19.63 16.96 -7.99
N ASN A 103 19.78 17.65 -6.85
CA ASN A 103 20.92 17.47 -5.95
C ASN A 103 20.91 16.10 -5.26
N LYS A 104 19.74 15.64 -4.79
CA LYS A 104 19.60 14.31 -4.20
C LYS A 104 19.96 13.20 -5.18
N GLN A 105 19.45 13.27 -6.41
CA GLN A 105 19.74 12.29 -7.46
C GLN A 105 21.20 12.32 -7.90
N TYR A 106 21.78 13.51 -8.05
CA TYR A 106 23.22 13.66 -8.34
C TYR A 106 24.06 13.04 -7.22
N PHE A 107 23.76 13.35 -5.96
CA PHE A 107 24.48 12.78 -4.82
C PHE A 107 24.38 11.26 -4.81
N MET A 108 23.17 10.70 -4.99
CA MET A 108 22.96 9.27 -4.99
C MET A 108 23.70 8.55 -6.13
N LYS A 109 23.74 9.14 -7.33
CA LYS A 109 24.32 8.51 -8.53
C LYS A 109 25.82 8.73 -8.66
N ASP A 110 26.29 9.95 -8.42
CA ASP A 110 27.65 10.38 -8.76
C ASP A 110 28.60 10.39 -7.55
N VAL A 111 28.07 10.54 -6.32
CA VAL A 111 28.87 10.50 -5.07
C VAL A 111 28.68 9.19 -4.29
N GLY A 112 27.42 8.78 -4.10
CA GLY A 112 27.01 7.55 -3.47
C GLY A 112 27.10 7.56 -1.94
N TYR A 113 26.02 7.14 -1.27
CA TYR A 113 25.97 7.00 0.19
C TYR A 113 26.95 5.94 0.73
N ARG A 114 27.36 4.97 -0.10
CA ARG A 114 28.39 3.98 0.28
C ARG A 114 29.77 4.62 0.51
N THR A 115 30.07 5.70 -0.19
CA THR A 115 31.31 6.47 0.04
C THR A 115 31.27 7.15 1.41
N VAL A 116 30.10 7.69 1.78
CA VAL A 116 29.87 8.28 3.12
C VAL A 116 29.97 7.23 4.21
N GLU A 117 29.39 6.04 3.99
CA GLU A 117 29.49 4.89 4.90
C GLU A 117 30.95 4.56 5.22
N ASN A 118 31.75 4.31 4.18
CA ASN A 118 33.17 4.00 4.33
C ASN A 118 33.94 5.15 4.99
N ALA A 119 33.64 6.40 4.62
CA ALA A 119 34.29 7.56 5.20
C ALA A 119 34.04 7.67 6.71
N ILE A 120 32.80 7.45 7.18
CA ILE A 120 32.48 7.44 8.62
C ILE A 120 33.21 6.31 9.33
N ILE A 121 33.23 5.10 8.76
CA ILE A 121 33.96 3.97 9.36
C ILE A 121 35.44 4.30 9.52
N LEU A 122 36.07 4.89 8.49
CA LEU A 122 37.48 5.27 8.50
C LEU A 122 37.83 6.33 9.55
N THR A 123 36.85 7.14 10.00
CA THR A 123 37.12 8.13 11.05
C THR A 123 37.36 7.53 12.44
N GLY A 124 36.98 6.25 12.65
CA GLY A 124 37.03 5.60 13.96
C GLY A 124 35.87 5.96 14.90
N ALA A 125 34.88 6.75 14.43
CA ALA A 125 33.81 7.28 15.26
C ALA A 125 32.88 6.22 15.90
N LEU A 126 32.89 4.98 15.37
CA LEU A 126 32.03 3.89 15.85
C LEU A 126 32.66 3.07 16.99
N VAL A 127 33.94 3.30 17.31
CA VAL A 127 34.67 2.55 18.33
C VAL A 127 34.19 2.93 19.73
N GLN A 128 34.13 4.22 20.03
CA GLN A 128 33.71 4.73 21.35
C GLN A 128 32.20 5.01 21.39
N ARG A 129 31.53 4.54 22.45
CA ARG A 129 30.06 4.60 22.56
C ARG A 129 29.52 6.03 22.45
N HIS A 130 30.05 6.97 23.25
CA HIS A 130 29.56 8.35 23.30
C HIS A 130 29.71 9.09 21.96
N ILE A 131 30.77 8.77 21.18
CA ILE A 131 30.97 9.32 19.84
C ILE A 131 29.95 8.70 18.88
N ALA A 132 29.78 7.37 18.93
CA ALA A 132 28.81 6.67 18.10
C ALA A 132 27.38 7.20 18.33
N GLU A 133 26.97 7.43 19.58
CA GLU A 133 25.66 8.01 19.93
C GLU A 133 25.45 9.38 19.24
N ARG A 134 26.46 10.26 19.25
CA ARG A 134 26.40 11.57 18.58
C ARG A 134 26.37 11.44 17.06
N VAL A 135 27.14 10.52 16.47
CA VAL A 135 27.15 10.29 15.02
C VAL A 135 25.79 9.79 14.53
N PHE A 136 25.17 8.82 15.21
CA PHE A 136 23.81 8.39 14.85
C PHE A 136 22.79 9.50 15.02
N GLY A 137 22.95 10.38 16.02
CA GLY A 137 22.15 11.59 16.20
C GLY A 137 22.28 12.57 15.04
N ILE A 138 23.50 12.83 14.56
CA ILE A 138 23.77 13.66 13.37
C ILE A 138 23.12 13.05 12.12
N LEU A 139 23.26 11.74 11.93
CA LEU A 139 22.66 11.05 10.78
C LEU A 139 21.13 11.11 10.82
N LEU A 140 20.52 10.93 12.00
CA LEU A 140 19.06 11.05 12.15
C LEU A 140 18.58 12.49 11.97
N SER A 141 19.35 13.46 12.46
CA SER A 141 19.11 14.89 12.23
C SER A 141 19.14 15.24 10.74
N PHE A 142 20.07 14.67 9.97
CA PHE A 142 20.11 14.82 8.52
C PHE A 142 18.90 14.19 7.81
N VAL A 143 18.40 13.04 8.31
CA VAL A 143 17.19 12.39 7.77
C VAL A 143 15.95 13.26 7.98
N ILE A 144 15.78 13.85 9.17
CA ILE A 144 14.59 14.61 9.59
C ILE A 144 14.69 16.11 9.25
N GLU A 145 15.90 16.63 9.03
CA GLU A 145 16.23 18.06 8.94
C GLU A 145 15.82 18.83 10.20
N SER A 146 16.14 18.27 11.38
CA SER A 146 15.85 18.90 12.67
C SER A 146 17.01 18.74 13.66
N GLU A 147 17.41 19.82 14.31
CA GLU A 147 18.44 19.79 15.36
C GLU A 147 17.93 19.17 16.67
N ALA A 148 16.60 19.09 16.86
CA ALA A 148 16.01 18.57 18.09
C ALA A 148 16.33 17.09 18.36
N VAL A 149 16.75 16.36 17.32
CA VAL A 149 17.03 14.91 17.35
C VAL A 149 18.52 14.58 17.48
N LEU A 150 19.41 15.58 17.50
CA LEU A 150 20.86 15.37 17.60
C LEU A 150 21.26 14.56 18.84
N ASP A 151 20.55 14.81 19.95
CA ASP A 151 20.88 14.25 21.26
C ASP A 151 19.98 13.06 21.62
N ILE A 152 19.23 12.52 20.65
CA ILE A 152 18.22 11.48 20.91
C ILE A 152 18.81 10.18 21.43
N PHE A 153 20.01 9.81 20.95
CA PHE A 153 20.67 8.56 21.30
C PHE A 153 21.60 8.68 22.50
N ILE A 154 21.76 9.88 23.09
CA ILE A 154 22.63 10.05 24.25
C ILE A 154 21.99 9.35 25.44
N SER A 155 22.64 8.31 25.92
CA SER A 155 22.20 7.58 27.10
C SER A 155 22.63 8.32 28.38
N VAL A 156 21.79 8.30 29.42
CA VAL A 156 22.06 9.01 30.69
C VAL A 156 23.02 8.21 31.59
N THR A 157 23.35 6.97 31.23
CA THR A 157 24.12 6.05 32.07
C THR A 157 25.60 6.06 31.74
N ASN A 158 26.44 6.31 32.75
CA ASN A 158 27.90 6.19 32.68
C ASN A 158 28.34 4.72 32.51
N ASP A 159 29.43 4.52 31.78
CA ASP A 159 30.03 3.26 31.28
C ASP A 159 30.40 2.16 32.33
N GLN A 160 29.97 2.23 33.59
CA GLN A 160 30.51 1.36 34.65
C GLN A 160 29.55 0.35 35.29
N ASP A 161 28.22 0.46 35.10
CA ASP A 161 27.28 -0.49 35.70
C ASP A 161 26.58 -1.36 34.64
N ASN A 162 27.16 -2.53 34.36
CA ASN A 162 26.54 -3.63 33.60
C ASN A 162 25.32 -4.26 34.32
N THR A 163 24.71 -3.53 35.26
CA THR A 163 23.60 -3.95 36.12
C THR A 163 22.48 -2.91 36.19
N SER A 164 22.37 -1.99 35.20
CA SER A 164 21.21 -1.10 35.10
C SER A 164 19.95 -1.88 34.68
N GLY A 165 18.88 -1.74 35.46
CA GLY A 165 17.67 -2.57 35.39
C GLY A 165 16.86 -2.38 34.09
N SER A 166 16.06 -3.39 33.75
CA SER A 166 15.15 -3.38 32.59
C SER A 166 14.28 -2.11 32.49
N ALA A 167 13.90 -1.53 33.64
CA ALA A 167 13.05 -0.33 33.72
C ALA A 167 13.72 0.95 33.17
N GLU A 168 15.04 1.12 33.33
CA GLU A 168 15.73 2.31 32.83
C GLU A 168 15.94 2.25 31.31
N ASN A 169 16.17 1.04 30.79
CA ASN A 169 16.23 0.77 29.36
C ASN A 169 14.87 1.00 28.69
N GLU A 170 13.77 0.61 29.35
CA GLU A 170 12.42 0.92 28.89
C GLU A 170 12.18 2.44 28.83
N MET A 171 12.53 3.18 29.87
CA MET A 171 12.35 4.64 29.90
C MET A 171 13.16 5.37 28.80
N TYR A 172 14.39 4.90 28.53
CA TYR A 172 15.21 5.43 27.43
C TYR A 172 14.56 5.18 26.06
N MET A 173 14.03 3.99 25.83
CA MET A 173 13.33 3.65 24.58
C MET A 173 12.00 4.40 24.44
N GLU A 174 11.23 4.56 25.53
CA GLU A 174 10.00 5.36 25.55
C GLU A 174 10.25 6.85 25.22
N LYS A 175 11.40 7.40 25.64
CA LYS A 175 11.79 8.76 25.26
C LYS A 175 12.00 8.89 23.75
N ILE A 176 12.70 7.93 23.14
CA ILE A 176 12.91 7.89 21.68
C ILE A 176 11.56 7.77 20.98
N GLU A 177 10.72 6.85 21.43
CA GLU A 177 9.41 6.60 20.85
C GLU A 177 8.51 7.84 20.92
N SER A 178 8.39 8.47 22.08
CA SER A 178 7.53 9.65 22.28
C SER A 178 7.97 10.89 21.49
N MET A 179 9.28 11.03 21.24
CA MET A 179 9.82 12.12 20.42
C MET A 179 9.55 11.89 18.93
N LEU A 180 9.77 10.66 18.44
CA LEU A 180 9.66 10.31 17.02
C LEU A 180 8.22 9.98 16.58
N SER A 181 7.35 9.56 17.49
CA SER A 181 5.95 9.22 17.20
C SER A 181 5.08 10.45 16.87
N GLN A 182 5.63 11.66 17.01
CA GLN A 182 4.93 12.89 16.66
C GLN A 182 4.69 12.95 15.14
N SER A 183 3.43 13.02 14.71
CA SER A 183 3.08 13.03 13.27
C SER A 183 3.53 14.26 12.49
N THR A 184 4.20 15.21 13.14
CA THR A 184 4.86 16.35 12.50
C THR A 184 6.24 16.00 11.95
N VAL A 185 6.83 14.88 12.38
CA VAL A 185 8.13 14.43 11.90
C VAL A 185 7.97 13.87 10.48
N SER A 186 8.54 14.55 9.49
CA SER A 186 8.60 14.13 8.08
C SER A 186 10.04 13.87 7.70
N LEU A 187 10.31 12.75 7.02
CA LEU A 187 11.65 12.43 6.52
C LEU A 187 11.97 13.29 5.30
N ALA A 188 13.07 14.05 5.32
CA ALA A 188 13.51 14.83 4.17
C ALA A 188 14.49 14.04 3.29
N ASN A 189 15.43 13.31 3.91
CA ASN A 189 16.50 12.59 3.22
C ASN A 189 16.50 11.10 3.60
N PRO A 190 15.49 10.31 3.19
CA PRO A 190 15.36 8.90 3.55
C PRO A 190 16.44 8.00 2.92
N GLU A 191 17.15 8.45 1.89
CA GLU A 191 18.10 7.66 1.09
C GLU A 191 19.36 7.24 1.88
N ILE A 192 19.72 7.94 2.97
CA ILE A 192 20.85 7.58 3.83
C ILE A 192 20.54 6.42 4.79
N ILE A 193 19.26 6.07 4.97
CA ILE A 193 18.84 5.12 6.00
C ILE A 193 19.43 3.70 5.81
N PRO A 194 19.57 3.16 4.59
CA PRO A 194 20.35 1.95 4.36
C PRO A 194 21.79 2.04 4.91
N THR A 195 22.45 3.18 4.73
CA THR A 195 23.78 3.43 5.29
C THR A 195 23.75 3.47 6.81
N ILE A 196 22.74 4.07 7.43
CA ILE A 196 22.55 4.03 8.90
C ILE A 196 22.46 2.57 9.39
N LEU A 197 21.73 1.71 8.67
CA LEU A 197 21.60 0.30 9.04
C LEU A 197 22.92 -0.48 8.88
N HIS A 198 23.74 -0.18 7.88
CA HIS A 198 25.08 -0.78 7.74
C HIS A 198 26.04 -0.29 8.83
N LEU A 199 26.05 1.01 9.13
CA LEU A 199 26.86 1.59 10.22
C LEU A 199 26.43 1.02 11.58
N GLN A 200 25.15 0.75 11.77
CA GLN A 200 24.65 0.06 12.95
C GLN A 200 25.25 -1.34 13.08
N LYS A 201 25.41 -2.11 11.99
CA LYS A 201 26.09 -3.42 12.02
C LYS A 201 27.58 -3.26 12.37
N ALA A 202 28.24 -2.21 11.87
CA ALA A 202 29.64 -1.92 12.20
C ALA A 202 29.83 -1.48 13.67
N ALA A 203 28.79 -0.94 14.31
CA ALA A 203 28.78 -0.56 15.73
C ALA A 203 28.28 -1.68 16.66
N SER A 204 28.33 -2.95 16.24
CA SER A 204 27.78 -4.11 16.97
C SER A 204 28.36 -4.31 18.38
N ALA A 205 29.49 -3.68 18.70
CA ALA A 205 30.03 -3.62 20.06
C ALA A 205 29.06 -2.96 21.07
N HIS A 206 28.25 -2.00 20.60
CA HIS A 206 27.34 -1.18 21.42
C HIS A 206 25.89 -1.62 21.26
N LYS A 207 25.51 -2.75 21.88
CA LYS A 207 24.19 -3.39 21.69
C LYS A 207 22.99 -2.49 21.99
N GLN A 208 23.03 -1.72 23.08
CA GLN A 208 21.93 -0.83 23.47
C GLN A 208 21.69 0.27 22.44
N LEU A 209 22.75 0.90 21.94
CA LEU A 209 22.68 1.90 20.88
C LEU A 209 22.15 1.29 19.57
N CYS A 210 22.67 0.12 19.21
CA CYS A 210 22.23 -0.62 18.04
C CYS A 210 20.73 -0.89 18.04
N ARG A 211 20.18 -1.27 19.20
CA ARG A 211 18.74 -1.47 19.41
C ARG A 211 17.95 -0.17 19.37
N ALA A 212 18.48 0.89 19.98
CA ALA A 212 17.87 2.22 19.95
C ALA A 212 17.72 2.75 18.52
N VAL A 213 18.73 2.55 17.68
CA VAL A 213 18.70 2.93 16.25
C VAL A 213 17.63 2.12 15.50
N LEU A 214 17.56 0.80 15.71
CA LEU A 214 16.52 -0.04 15.08
C LEU A 214 15.11 0.36 15.52
N SER A 215 14.91 0.63 16.82
CA SER A 215 13.63 1.10 17.33
C SER A 215 13.27 2.47 16.77
N ALA A 216 14.21 3.41 16.71
CA ALA A 216 13.98 4.73 16.10
C ALA A 216 13.50 4.62 14.63
N LEU A 217 14.12 3.75 13.83
CA LEU A 217 13.68 3.47 12.45
C LEU A 217 12.28 2.85 12.41
N PHE A 218 11.99 1.94 13.35
CA PHE A 218 10.66 1.36 13.50
C PHE A 218 9.60 2.39 13.90
N THR A 219 9.85 3.23 14.90
CA THR A 219 8.94 4.31 15.33
C THR A 219 8.70 5.30 14.19
N LEU A 220 9.74 5.71 13.47
CA LEU A 220 9.60 6.60 12.31
C LEU A 220 8.70 5.99 11.23
N SER A 221 8.78 4.68 11.01
CA SER A 221 7.92 3.96 10.07
C SER A 221 6.45 3.89 10.51
N GLN A 222 6.18 4.02 11.80
CA GLN A 222 4.83 4.02 12.38
C GLN A 222 4.25 5.44 12.56
N ALA A 223 5.10 6.45 12.74
CA ALA A 223 4.71 7.81 13.09
C ALA A 223 3.78 8.48 12.07
N SER A 224 4.02 8.25 10.77
CA SER A 224 3.14 8.72 9.71
C SER A 224 3.19 7.83 8.47
N ARG A 225 2.08 7.78 7.73
CA ARG A 225 2.04 7.06 6.44
C ARG A 225 3.06 7.62 5.43
N GLY A 226 3.30 8.92 5.48
CA GLY A 226 4.28 9.60 4.64
C GLY A 226 5.70 9.09 4.86
N ASN A 227 6.10 8.93 6.13
CA ASN A 227 7.40 8.37 6.50
C ASN A 227 7.52 6.93 6.04
N GLN A 228 6.48 6.12 6.26
CA GLN A 228 6.45 4.72 5.80
C GLN A 228 6.69 4.60 4.29
N VAL A 229 6.07 5.46 3.48
CA VAL A 229 6.27 5.50 2.01
C VAL A 229 7.71 5.89 1.66
N LYS A 230 8.26 6.91 2.32
CA LYS A 230 9.64 7.37 2.10
C LYS A 230 10.67 6.30 2.48
N LEU A 231 10.47 5.59 3.60
CA LEU A 231 11.31 4.46 4.02
C LEU A 231 11.23 3.26 3.10
N ASN A 232 10.03 2.92 2.60
CA ASN A 232 9.87 1.83 1.65
C ASN A 232 10.65 2.10 0.35
N ARG A 233 10.71 3.37 -0.08
CA ARG A 233 11.42 3.79 -1.30
C ARG A 233 12.93 3.94 -1.17
N SER A 234 13.47 4.08 0.04
CA SER A 234 14.90 4.27 0.23
C SER A 234 15.75 3.03 -0.04
N GLY A 235 15.12 1.86 -0.24
CA GLY A 235 15.83 0.57 -0.34
C GLY A 235 16.09 -0.09 1.00
N LEU A 236 15.54 0.45 2.09
CA LEU A 236 15.64 -0.12 3.43
C LEU A 236 15.12 -1.58 3.49
N LEU A 237 14.00 -1.87 2.82
CA LEU A 237 13.43 -3.22 2.81
C LEU A 237 14.40 -4.25 2.16
N LEU A 238 15.04 -3.89 1.05
CA LEU A 238 16.05 -4.75 0.42
C LEU A 238 17.26 -4.97 1.32
N THR A 239 17.71 -3.92 2.00
CA THR A 239 18.86 -3.98 2.92
C THR A 239 18.56 -4.89 4.12
N LEU A 240 17.36 -4.79 4.70
CA LEU A 240 16.91 -5.67 5.78
C LEU A 240 16.78 -7.13 5.32
N LEU A 241 16.28 -7.37 4.10
CA LEU A 241 16.22 -8.71 3.51
C LEU A 241 17.60 -9.33 3.36
N GLN A 242 18.57 -8.55 2.87
CA GLN A 242 19.96 -8.99 2.69
C GLN A 242 20.63 -9.30 4.02
N ARG A 243 20.30 -8.55 5.08
CA ARG A 243 20.85 -8.76 6.42
C ARG A 243 20.24 -9.96 7.15
N LEU A 244 18.91 -10.13 7.12
CA LEU A 244 18.25 -11.22 7.83
C LEU A 244 18.32 -12.57 7.10
N PHE A 245 18.50 -12.54 5.77
CA PHE A 245 18.57 -13.71 4.91
C PHE A 245 19.78 -13.57 3.97
N PRO A 246 21.02 -13.66 4.51
CA PRO A 246 22.25 -13.43 3.75
C PRO A 246 22.51 -14.48 2.68
N GLU A 247 23.41 -14.16 1.73
CA GLU A 247 23.73 -15.07 0.64
C GLU A 247 24.60 -16.27 1.10
N ASN A 248 25.42 -16.06 2.13
CA ASN A 248 26.34 -17.01 2.72
C ASN A 248 25.96 -17.26 4.19
N GLU A 249 25.89 -18.52 4.61
CA GLU A 249 25.51 -18.92 5.99
C GLU A 249 26.60 -18.60 7.05
N THR A 250 27.74 -18.04 6.65
CA THR A 250 28.88 -17.75 7.54
C THR A 250 28.77 -16.39 8.25
N GLU A 251 27.69 -15.64 8.07
CA GLU A 251 27.48 -14.36 8.76
C GLU A 251 26.94 -14.57 10.18
N ASP A 252 27.34 -13.70 11.12
CA ASP A 252 26.94 -13.75 12.52
C ASP A 252 25.40 -13.80 12.67
N VAL A 253 24.92 -14.72 13.51
CA VAL A 253 23.49 -14.83 13.83
C VAL A 253 23.11 -13.62 14.69
N GLU A 254 22.25 -12.77 14.15
CA GLU A 254 21.67 -11.62 14.87
C GLU A 254 20.93 -12.08 16.13
N GLU A 255 20.95 -11.28 17.20
CA GLU A 255 20.19 -11.57 18.42
C GLU A 255 18.67 -11.65 18.14
N ASP A 256 17.97 -12.53 18.87
CA ASP A 256 16.53 -12.77 18.66
C ASP A 256 15.69 -11.48 18.77
N GLN A 257 16.00 -10.61 19.72
CA GLN A 257 15.26 -9.34 19.93
C GLN A 257 15.44 -8.36 18.76
N ASP A 258 16.68 -8.22 18.25
CA ASP A 258 16.97 -7.32 17.14
C ASP A 258 16.38 -7.87 15.83
N ARG A 259 16.41 -9.20 15.67
CA ARG A 259 15.71 -9.92 14.59
C ARG A 259 14.20 -9.65 14.61
N GLU A 260 13.55 -9.69 15.77
CA GLU A 260 12.12 -9.39 15.90
C GLU A 260 11.76 -7.96 15.50
N ILE A 261 12.56 -6.96 15.90
CA ILE A 261 12.37 -5.56 15.51
C ILE A 261 12.54 -5.41 13.99
N MET A 262 13.57 -6.02 13.40
CA MET A 262 13.79 -6.00 11.95
C MET A 262 12.64 -6.67 11.18
N LEU A 263 12.15 -7.83 11.62
CA LEU A 263 10.99 -8.50 11.02
C LEU A 263 9.72 -7.63 11.12
N SER A 264 9.52 -6.95 12.25
CA SER A 264 8.38 -6.05 12.46
C SER A 264 8.47 -4.81 11.58
N LEU A 265 9.66 -4.22 11.44
CA LEU A 265 9.94 -3.13 10.52
C LEU A 265 9.69 -3.54 9.07
N MET A 266 10.20 -4.71 8.65
CA MET A 266 9.95 -5.24 7.31
C MET A 266 8.46 -5.44 7.03
N LYS A 267 7.73 -6.08 7.95
CA LYS A 267 6.27 -6.24 7.85
C LYS A 267 5.58 -4.89 7.67
N ASN A 268 5.94 -3.89 8.48
CA ASN A 268 5.39 -2.56 8.35
C ASN A 268 5.73 -1.95 6.98
N LEU A 269 6.97 -2.00 6.50
CA LEU A 269 7.36 -1.46 5.19
C LEU A 269 6.65 -2.17 4.03
N MET A 270 6.46 -3.49 4.09
CA MET A 270 5.78 -4.28 3.06
C MET A 270 4.31 -3.87 2.86
N ASN A 271 3.67 -3.23 3.84
CA ASN A 271 2.31 -2.68 3.67
C ASN A 271 2.23 -1.63 2.54
N MET A 272 3.34 -0.93 2.25
CA MET A 272 3.45 0.03 1.14
C MET A 272 3.94 -0.60 -0.17
N GLY A 273 3.99 -1.94 -0.26
CA GLY A 273 4.36 -2.67 -1.47
C GLY A 273 5.80 -3.20 -1.47
N ILE A 274 6.11 -4.00 -2.48
CA ILE A 274 7.40 -4.67 -2.68
C ILE A 274 7.94 -4.34 -4.07
N SER A 275 9.20 -3.92 -4.14
CA SER A 275 9.87 -3.61 -5.40
C SER A 275 10.27 -4.87 -6.17
N SER A 276 10.52 -4.74 -7.48
CA SER A 276 10.92 -5.89 -8.32
C SER A 276 12.25 -6.51 -7.86
N ASN A 277 13.17 -5.70 -7.29
CA ASN A 277 14.46 -6.17 -6.80
C ASN A 277 14.30 -6.98 -5.52
N GLU A 278 13.48 -6.49 -4.58
CA GLU A 278 13.12 -7.22 -3.34
C GLU A 278 12.41 -8.53 -3.67
N LEU A 279 11.45 -8.49 -4.59
CA LEU A 279 10.71 -9.68 -5.01
C LEU A 279 11.65 -10.75 -5.59
N ARG A 280 12.58 -10.33 -6.45
CA ARG A 280 13.59 -11.23 -7.02
C ARG A 280 14.51 -11.79 -5.93
N TYR A 281 14.87 -10.98 -4.94
CA TYR A 281 15.71 -11.41 -3.82
C TYR A 281 14.99 -12.47 -2.96
N ILE A 282 13.75 -12.19 -2.54
CA ILE A 282 12.90 -13.10 -1.76
C ILE A 282 12.82 -14.46 -2.45
N PHE A 283 12.39 -14.50 -3.72
CA PHE A 283 12.22 -15.78 -4.42
C PHE A 283 13.51 -16.45 -4.88
N LYS A 284 14.62 -15.71 -5.04
CA LYS A 284 15.96 -16.31 -5.26
C LYS A 284 16.44 -17.05 -4.01
N ARG A 285 16.17 -16.49 -2.82
CA ARG A 285 16.60 -17.02 -1.53
C ARG A 285 15.68 -18.08 -0.96
N PHE A 286 14.47 -18.17 -1.50
CA PHE A 286 13.47 -19.09 -1.01
C PHE A 286 13.82 -20.54 -1.39
N ASP A 287 14.57 -21.24 -0.53
CA ASP A 287 14.80 -22.67 -0.59
C ASP A 287 14.04 -23.38 0.55
N LEU A 288 13.12 -24.28 0.17
CA LEU A 288 12.29 -25.06 1.10
C LEU A 288 12.94 -26.40 1.50
N ASN A 289 14.13 -26.72 0.98
CA ASN A 289 14.78 -28.00 1.26
C ASN A 289 15.47 -28.04 2.63
N THR A 290 15.67 -26.89 3.26
CA THR A 290 16.26 -26.75 4.61
C THR A 290 15.18 -26.44 5.64
N GLU A 291 15.03 -27.32 6.63
CA GLU A 291 14.15 -27.12 7.80
C GLU A 291 14.75 -26.08 8.78
N ASN A 292 15.02 -24.87 8.29
CA ASN A 292 15.60 -23.79 9.10
C ASN A 292 14.49 -22.81 9.51
N ASN A 293 14.56 -22.25 10.73
CA ASN A 293 13.65 -21.19 11.21
C ASN A 293 13.52 -20.01 10.22
N GLN A 294 14.60 -19.70 9.50
CA GLN A 294 14.64 -18.67 8.46
C GLN A 294 13.62 -18.92 7.32
N SER A 295 13.37 -20.18 6.95
CA SER A 295 12.39 -20.52 5.90
C SER A 295 10.95 -20.23 6.34
N SER A 296 10.63 -20.48 7.62
CA SER A 296 9.33 -20.15 8.20
C SER A 296 9.14 -18.64 8.30
N ASP A 297 10.14 -17.91 8.77
CA ASP A 297 10.09 -16.44 8.85
C ASP A 297 9.89 -15.80 7.46
N MET A 298 10.57 -16.34 6.44
CA MET A 298 10.40 -15.85 5.06
C MET A 298 8.99 -16.16 4.52
N LEU A 299 8.42 -17.34 4.81
CA LEU A 299 7.02 -17.64 4.48
C LEU A 299 6.06 -16.69 5.20
N ASP A 300 6.32 -16.36 6.46
CA ASP A 300 5.50 -15.42 7.23
C ASP A 300 5.57 -14.00 6.67
N LEU A 301 6.76 -13.57 6.22
CA LEU A 301 6.93 -12.30 5.52
C LEU A 301 6.20 -12.30 4.17
N ILE A 302 6.30 -13.37 3.38
CA ILE A 302 5.60 -13.51 2.09
C ILE A 302 4.08 -13.49 2.30
N LEU A 303 3.57 -14.21 3.29
CA LEU A 303 2.16 -14.23 3.64
C LEU A 303 1.69 -12.85 4.11
N HIS A 304 2.45 -12.21 5.00
CA HIS A 304 2.16 -10.85 5.46
C HIS A 304 2.16 -9.86 4.29
N GLY A 305 3.13 -9.97 3.38
CA GLY A 305 3.20 -9.21 2.14
C GLY A 305 1.91 -9.38 1.32
N ALA A 306 1.45 -10.60 1.07
CA ALA A 306 0.23 -10.83 0.30
C ALA A 306 -1.03 -10.22 0.95
N SER A 307 -1.14 -10.29 2.28
CA SER A 307 -2.28 -9.75 3.01
C SER A 307 -2.23 -8.23 3.21
N GLY A 308 -1.05 -7.69 3.51
CA GLY A 308 -0.83 -6.32 4.01
C GLY A 308 -0.49 -5.31 2.92
N SER A 309 0.17 -5.72 1.83
CA SER A 309 0.63 -4.83 0.74
C SER A 309 -0.48 -4.33 -0.20
N ARG A 310 -1.74 -4.31 0.26
CA ARG A 310 -2.94 -4.04 -0.56
C ARG A 310 -3.40 -2.59 -0.53
N TRP A 311 -2.59 -1.69 -0.01
CA TRP A 311 -2.95 -0.29 0.06
C TRP A 311 -3.15 0.29 -1.36
N PRO A 312 -4.19 1.10 -1.63
CA PRO A 312 -4.35 1.71 -2.94
C PRO A 312 -3.26 2.75 -3.20
N GLY A 313 -3.03 3.09 -4.46
CA GLY A 313 -2.19 4.26 -4.79
C GLY A 313 -2.89 5.54 -4.34
N PHE A 314 -2.18 6.41 -3.66
CA PHE A 314 -2.75 7.65 -3.12
C PHE A 314 -1.80 8.84 -3.21
N ILE A 315 -2.38 10.03 -3.14
CA ILE A 315 -1.70 11.31 -2.98
C ILE A 315 -2.08 11.83 -1.60
N GLN A 316 -1.08 12.02 -0.73
CA GLN A 316 -1.28 12.49 0.64
C GLN A 316 -1.15 14.01 0.72
N PHE A 317 -2.09 14.61 1.43
CA PHE A 317 -2.11 16.03 1.76
C PHE A 317 -1.96 16.15 3.27
N ASN A 318 -0.89 16.82 3.73
CA ASN A 318 -0.58 17.00 5.15
C ASN A 318 -0.59 18.48 5.58
N ASP A 319 -0.48 19.41 4.63
CA ASP A 319 -0.34 20.85 4.88
C ASP A 319 -1.43 21.63 4.11
N PRO A 320 -2.01 22.70 4.68
CA PRO A 320 -2.98 23.56 4.01
C PRO A 320 -2.46 24.29 2.77
N THR A 321 -1.15 24.30 2.52
CA THR A 321 -0.54 24.83 1.29
C THR A 321 -0.58 23.84 0.12
N MET A 322 -0.93 22.57 0.39
CA MET A 322 -0.95 21.51 -0.61
C MET A 322 -2.30 21.37 -1.29
N TYR A 323 -2.29 21.40 -2.62
CA TYR A 323 -3.47 21.16 -3.44
C TYR A 323 -3.09 20.64 -4.83
N LEU A 324 -4.04 19.97 -5.46
CA LEU A 324 -4.00 19.61 -6.87
C LEU A 324 -4.77 20.67 -7.65
N GLU A 325 -4.09 21.39 -8.54
CA GLU A 325 -4.68 22.36 -9.44
C GLU A 325 -5.02 21.73 -10.79
N ILE A 326 -6.23 21.97 -11.27
CA ILE A 326 -6.72 21.61 -12.59
C ILE A 326 -6.94 22.93 -13.35
N PRO A 327 -6.06 23.29 -14.28
CA PRO A 327 -6.01 24.63 -14.88
C PRO A 327 -7.21 24.92 -15.79
N GLN A 328 -7.88 23.90 -16.33
CA GLN A 328 -9.05 24.08 -17.17
C GLN A 328 -9.94 22.83 -17.16
N LEU A 329 -11.23 23.00 -16.88
CA LEU A 329 -12.26 21.97 -17.06
C LEU A 329 -12.88 22.09 -18.46
N ALA A 330 -12.59 21.14 -19.35
CA ALA A 330 -13.13 21.12 -20.70
C ALA A 330 -14.66 20.84 -20.70
N ASN A 331 -15.43 21.66 -21.42
CA ASN A 331 -16.88 21.49 -21.65
C ASN A 331 -17.73 21.31 -20.37
N PHE A 332 -17.26 21.82 -19.22
CA PHE A 332 -17.94 21.70 -17.94
C PHE A 332 -18.61 23.02 -17.53
N PRO A 333 -19.81 22.99 -16.91
CA PRO A 333 -20.65 21.83 -16.67
C PRO A 333 -21.48 21.43 -17.91
N PRO A 334 -21.82 20.14 -18.08
CA PRO A 334 -22.59 19.66 -19.24
C PRO A 334 -24.05 20.17 -19.22
N PRO A 335 -24.68 20.35 -20.39
CA PRO A 335 -26.02 20.91 -20.48
C PRO A 335 -27.15 19.94 -20.12
N ASN A 336 -26.97 18.62 -20.27
CA ASN A 336 -27.85 17.52 -19.85
C ASN A 336 -27.05 16.20 -19.92
N PRO A 337 -27.35 15.15 -19.13
CA PRO A 337 -28.31 15.11 -18.01
C PRO A 337 -27.74 15.71 -16.72
N GLY A 338 -26.45 16.02 -16.68
CA GLY A 338 -25.73 16.43 -15.47
C GLY A 338 -24.32 15.85 -15.46
N TYR A 339 -23.70 15.77 -14.30
CA TYR A 339 -22.37 15.17 -14.13
C TYR A 339 -22.29 14.32 -12.87
N THR A 340 -21.30 13.45 -12.82
CA THR A 340 -20.96 12.63 -11.66
C THR A 340 -19.52 12.88 -11.24
N LEU A 341 -19.32 13.18 -9.96
CA LEU A 341 -18.01 13.23 -9.31
C LEU A 341 -17.80 11.95 -8.50
N LEU A 342 -16.65 11.31 -8.67
CA LEU A 342 -16.26 10.11 -7.94
C LEU A 342 -14.92 10.33 -7.24
N PHE A 343 -14.86 10.03 -5.95
CA PHE A 343 -13.65 10.11 -5.14
C PHE A 343 -13.46 8.79 -4.38
N TRP A 344 -12.25 8.26 -4.41
CA TRP A 344 -11.74 7.46 -3.31
C TRP A 344 -10.96 8.38 -2.36
N LEU A 345 -11.35 8.41 -1.09
CA LEU A 345 -10.70 9.25 -0.08
C LEU A 345 -10.51 8.49 1.23
N HIS A 346 -9.43 8.78 1.94
CA HIS A 346 -9.16 8.25 3.27
C HIS A 346 -8.68 9.36 4.20
N ILE A 347 -9.39 9.54 5.32
CA ILE A 347 -9.06 10.55 6.33
C ILE A 347 -8.17 9.87 7.37
N GLU A 348 -6.91 10.29 7.48
CA GLU A 348 -5.95 9.73 8.42
C GLU A 348 -5.95 10.46 9.76
N LYS A 349 -6.06 11.79 9.73
CA LYS A 349 -6.25 12.64 10.92
C LYS A 349 -7.09 13.84 10.55
N GLN A 350 -8.04 14.23 11.41
CA GLN A 350 -8.82 15.43 11.22
C GLN A 350 -9.21 16.05 12.58
N ASN A 351 -8.77 17.28 12.80
CA ASN A 351 -9.23 18.09 13.94
C ASN A 351 -10.61 18.73 13.67
N ASP A 352 -11.29 19.17 14.73
CA ASP A 352 -12.62 19.81 14.66
C ASP A 352 -12.61 21.25 14.14
N VAL A 353 -11.44 21.72 13.67
CA VAL A 353 -11.24 23.06 13.11
C VAL A 353 -11.00 23.02 11.60
N SER A 354 -10.47 21.92 11.08
CA SER A 354 -10.01 21.81 9.70
C SER A 354 -10.99 20.99 8.86
N SER A 355 -11.73 21.68 8.00
CA SER A 355 -12.67 21.03 7.06
C SER A 355 -11.89 20.41 5.89
N LEU A 356 -12.36 19.32 5.32
CA LEU A 356 -11.68 18.68 4.19
C LEU A 356 -12.23 19.18 2.85
N PRO A 357 -11.53 20.05 2.09
CA PRO A 357 -11.96 20.48 0.76
C PRO A 357 -11.72 19.39 -0.28
N LEU A 358 -12.80 18.86 -0.86
CA LEU A 358 -12.74 17.78 -1.85
C LEU A 358 -12.69 18.32 -3.28
N PHE A 359 -13.56 19.27 -3.63
CA PHE A 359 -13.64 19.80 -4.98
C PHE A 359 -14.11 21.25 -4.99
N ASN A 360 -13.25 22.14 -5.46
CA ASN A 360 -13.53 23.56 -5.56
C ASN A 360 -13.50 23.96 -7.04
N VAL A 361 -14.48 24.72 -7.50
CA VAL A 361 -14.50 25.29 -8.86
C VAL A 361 -14.40 26.80 -8.77
N TRP A 362 -13.54 27.35 -9.60
CA TRP A 362 -13.19 28.76 -9.66
C TRP A 362 -13.52 29.31 -11.04
N SER A 363 -14.12 30.50 -11.06
CA SER A 363 -14.26 31.32 -12.25
C SER A 363 -13.39 32.54 -12.04
N ASP A 364 -12.33 32.67 -12.85
CA ASP A 364 -11.28 33.67 -12.63
C ASP A 364 -10.70 33.58 -11.20
N GLN A 365 -10.94 34.56 -10.32
CA GLN A 365 -10.50 34.55 -8.92
C GLN A 365 -11.62 34.21 -7.91
N GLN A 366 -12.86 34.06 -8.36
CA GLN A 366 -14.00 33.81 -7.48
C GLN A 366 -14.33 32.32 -7.39
N GLN A 367 -14.46 31.82 -6.16
CA GLN A 367 -14.94 30.47 -5.90
C GLN A 367 -16.46 30.39 -6.16
N ILE A 368 -16.88 29.57 -7.12
CA ILE A 368 -18.29 29.47 -7.54
C ILE A 368 -19.00 28.22 -7.01
N PHE A 369 -18.23 27.17 -6.70
CA PHE A 369 -18.73 25.90 -6.21
C PHE A 369 -17.69 25.24 -5.31
N ARG A 370 -18.16 24.62 -4.22
CA ARG A 370 -17.33 23.97 -3.21
C ARG A 370 -18.00 22.72 -2.69
N VAL A 371 -17.27 21.61 -2.67
CA VAL A 371 -17.62 20.38 -1.98
C VAL A 371 -16.58 20.15 -0.90
N PHE A 372 -17.02 20.02 0.35
CA PHE A 372 -16.12 19.80 1.49
C PHE A 372 -16.80 19.01 2.61
N ILE A 373 -16.01 18.32 3.42
CA ILE A 373 -16.47 17.67 4.65
C ILE A 373 -16.18 18.64 5.80
N ASP A 374 -17.20 18.99 6.57
CA ASP A 374 -17.04 19.95 7.66
C ASP A 374 -16.28 19.38 8.85
N ALA A 375 -15.47 20.22 9.49
CA ALA A 375 -14.59 19.82 10.58
C ALA A 375 -15.37 19.38 11.82
N ARG A 376 -16.46 20.08 12.16
CA ARG A 376 -17.21 19.86 13.40
C ARG A 376 -18.26 18.79 13.22
N SER A 377 -19.04 18.88 12.15
CA SER A 377 -20.13 17.94 11.90
C SER A 377 -19.67 16.64 11.25
N LYS A 378 -18.47 16.61 10.65
CA LYS A 378 -17.94 15.49 9.86
C LYS A 378 -18.89 15.05 8.72
N MET A 379 -19.80 15.93 8.32
CA MET A 379 -20.78 15.69 7.26
C MET A 379 -20.38 16.42 5.97
N LEU A 380 -20.91 15.97 4.84
CA LEU A 380 -20.65 16.59 3.53
C LEU A 380 -21.48 17.87 3.36
N LEU A 381 -20.83 18.95 2.95
CA LEU A 381 -21.47 20.18 2.49
C LEU A 381 -21.12 20.52 1.05
N VAL A 382 -22.13 21.06 0.36
CA VAL A 382 -22.00 21.61 -0.98
C VAL A 382 -22.43 23.08 -0.95
N GLN A 383 -21.50 23.98 -1.24
CA GLN A 383 -21.76 25.41 -1.34
C GLN A 383 -21.68 25.84 -2.81
N SER A 384 -22.65 26.62 -3.24
CA SER A 384 -22.66 27.22 -4.58
C SER A 384 -22.97 28.70 -4.44
N SER A 385 -22.28 29.56 -5.20
CA SER A 385 -22.55 31.00 -5.23
C SER A 385 -23.94 31.34 -5.78
N TYR A 386 -24.62 30.38 -6.41
CA TYR A 386 -25.99 30.47 -6.90
C TYR A 386 -27.04 30.02 -5.85
N SER A 387 -26.61 29.68 -4.64
CA SER A 387 -27.46 29.37 -3.48
C SER A 387 -27.08 30.26 -2.29
N LYS A 388 -28.07 30.72 -1.53
CA LYS A 388 -27.83 31.55 -0.33
C LYS A 388 -27.28 30.76 0.85
N GLN A 389 -27.58 29.46 0.93
CA GLN A 389 -27.16 28.58 2.02
C GLN A 389 -26.42 27.36 1.47
N PRO A 390 -25.40 26.86 2.20
CA PRO A 390 -24.76 25.61 1.88
C PRO A 390 -25.74 24.45 2.07
N VAL A 391 -25.68 23.49 1.16
CA VAL A 391 -26.48 22.27 1.20
C VAL A 391 -25.76 21.25 2.08
N LEU A 392 -26.41 20.78 3.13
CA LEU A 392 -25.87 19.82 4.09
C LEU A 392 -26.50 18.43 3.86
N PHE A 393 -25.66 17.40 3.75
CA PHE A 393 -26.08 16.00 3.74
C PHE A 393 -26.05 15.46 5.17
N LYS A 394 -27.22 15.19 5.74
CA LYS A 394 -27.37 14.86 7.18
C LYS A 394 -27.29 13.36 7.47
N SER A 395 -27.40 12.53 6.45
CA SER A 395 -27.64 11.09 6.61
C SER A 395 -26.34 10.25 6.69
N PHE A 396 -25.16 10.88 6.68
CA PHE A 396 -23.88 10.17 6.76
C PHE A 396 -22.79 11.00 7.43
N GLU A 397 -22.04 10.37 8.34
CA GLU A 397 -20.89 10.95 9.03
C GLU A 397 -19.60 10.26 8.57
N PHE A 398 -18.56 11.05 8.25
CA PHE A 398 -17.26 10.54 7.87
C PHE A 398 -16.36 10.38 9.10
N HIS A 399 -15.70 9.23 9.21
CA HIS A 399 -14.82 8.91 10.33
C HIS A 399 -13.37 8.70 9.85
N VAL A 400 -12.43 8.92 10.77
CA VAL A 400 -11.01 8.72 10.55
C VAL A 400 -10.69 7.22 10.44
N GLY A 401 -9.75 6.85 9.58
CA GLY A 401 -9.21 5.50 9.45
C GLY A 401 -9.87 4.62 8.39
N PHE A 402 -10.83 5.14 7.61
CA PHE A 402 -11.55 4.37 6.59
C PHE A 402 -11.35 4.95 5.19
N TRP A 403 -11.29 4.05 4.20
CA TRP A 403 -11.43 4.41 2.79
C TRP A 403 -12.91 4.52 2.43
N TYR A 404 -13.30 5.66 1.86
CA TYR A 404 -14.64 5.92 1.36
C TYR A 404 -14.63 6.05 -0.15
N HIS A 405 -15.60 5.39 -0.80
CA HIS A 405 -15.97 5.69 -2.18
C HIS A 405 -17.15 6.64 -2.18
N LEU A 406 -16.89 7.92 -2.46
CA LEU A 406 -17.90 8.98 -2.50
C LEU A 406 -18.29 9.24 -3.96
N ALA A 407 -19.57 9.04 -4.29
CA ALA A 407 -20.14 9.43 -5.58
C ALA A 407 -21.20 10.52 -5.41
N LEU A 408 -21.04 11.63 -6.12
CA LEU A 408 -21.99 12.73 -6.17
C LEU A 408 -22.55 12.85 -7.58
N VAL A 409 -23.82 12.49 -7.76
CA VAL A 409 -24.52 12.58 -9.03
C VAL A 409 -25.35 13.85 -9.05
N HIS A 410 -24.90 14.87 -9.76
CA HIS A 410 -25.62 16.13 -9.92
C HIS A 410 -26.52 16.07 -11.14
N ASN A 411 -27.81 15.83 -10.90
CA ASN A 411 -28.84 15.78 -11.92
C ASN A 411 -29.35 17.18 -12.24
N LYS A 412 -29.19 17.61 -13.49
CA LYS A 412 -29.72 18.90 -13.96
C LYS A 412 -31.20 18.76 -14.31
N SER A 413 -32.02 19.63 -13.75
CA SER A 413 -33.44 19.70 -14.15
C SER A 413 -33.61 20.38 -15.50
N ARG A 414 -34.45 19.79 -16.36
CA ARG A 414 -34.82 20.37 -17.67
C ARG A 414 -35.71 21.61 -17.54
N LEU A 415 -36.41 21.77 -16.41
CA LEU A 415 -37.33 22.89 -16.17
C LEU A 415 -36.57 24.14 -15.71
N SER A 416 -35.67 24.00 -14.74
CA SER A 416 -34.89 25.12 -14.22
C SER A 416 -33.62 24.63 -13.54
N PRO A 417 -32.46 25.29 -13.74
CA PRO A 417 -31.21 24.96 -13.03
C PRO A 417 -31.36 24.94 -11.50
N ARG A 418 -32.26 25.74 -10.92
CA ARG A 418 -32.51 25.82 -9.46
C ARG A 418 -33.24 24.60 -8.90
N LEU A 419 -33.94 23.84 -9.74
CA LEU A 419 -34.65 22.61 -9.37
C LEU A 419 -33.78 21.36 -9.54
N SER A 420 -32.49 21.54 -9.76
CA SER A 420 -31.53 20.45 -9.87
C SER A 420 -31.28 19.81 -8.51
N SER A 421 -30.69 18.62 -8.51
CA SER A 421 -30.48 17.86 -7.27
C SER A 421 -29.19 17.06 -7.32
N ILE A 422 -28.55 16.90 -6.16
CA ILE A 422 -27.38 16.06 -5.99
C ILE A 422 -27.79 14.83 -5.20
N SER A 423 -27.48 13.65 -5.74
CA SER A 423 -27.61 12.37 -5.04
C SER A 423 -26.25 11.93 -4.54
N MET A 424 -26.15 11.64 -3.25
CA MET A 424 -24.93 11.16 -2.60
C MET A 424 -24.99 9.65 -2.41
N TYR A 425 -23.93 8.99 -2.85
CA TYR A 425 -23.70 7.57 -2.60
C TYR A 425 -22.38 7.42 -1.87
N VAL A 426 -22.36 6.56 -0.85
CA VAL A 426 -21.15 6.21 -0.11
C VAL A 426 -20.99 4.70 -0.17
N ASN A 427 -19.78 4.24 -0.53
CA ASN A 427 -19.44 2.82 -0.62
C ASN A 427 -20.40 2.02 -1.52
N GLY A 428 -20.82 2.63 -2.63
CA GLY A 428 -21.71 2.00 -3.61
C GLY A 428 -23.20 1.97 -3.20
N ILE A 429 -23.57 2.59 -2.08
CA ILE A 429 -24.93 2.60 -1.53
C ILE A 429 -25.50 4.02 -1.60
N PHE A 430 -26.75 4.15 -2.03
CA PHE A 430 -27.47 5.43 -2.01
C PHE A 430 -27.73 5.87 -0.57
N ILE A 431 -27.39 7.12 -0.24
CA ILE A 431 -27.58 7.66 1.10
C ILE A 431 -28.69 8.71 1.12
N GLU A 432 -28.54 9.78 0.35
CA GLU A 432 -29.43 10.94 0.43
C GLU A 432 -29.46 11.69 -0.91
N LYS A 433 -30.59 12.35 -1.20
CA LYS A 433 -30.76 13.24 -2.36
C LYS A 433 -31.23 14.60 -1.88
N VAL A 434 -30.50 15.66 -2.23
CA VAL A 434 -30.79 17.02 -1.80
C VAL A 434 -30.92 17.97 -2.99
N ALA A 435 -31.80 18.96 -2.89
CA ALA A 435 -31.94 20.02 -3.89
C ALA A 435 -30.68 20.90 -3.89
N CYS A 436 -30.11 21.13 -5.07
CA CYS A 436 -28.92 21.96 -5.23
C CYS A 436 -28.95 22.61 -6.61
N SER A 437 -28.72 23.93 -6.68
CA SER A 437 -28.71 24.67 -7.94
C SER A 437 -27.56 24.20 -8.84
N TYR A 438 -27.84 24.03 -10.13
CA TYR A 438 -26.84 23.70 -11.14
C TYR A 438 -26.06 24.95 -11.56
N ILE A 439 -24.74 24.81 -11.71
CA ILE A 439 -23.85 25.88 -12.18
C ILE A 439 -24.21 26.21 -13.64
N PRO A 440 -24.41 27.48 -14.02
CA PRO A 440 -24.64 27.85 -15.41
C PRO A 440 -23.40 27.58 -16.26
N GLN A 441 -23.57 27.44 -17.58
CA GLN A 441 -22.43 27.27 -18.48
C GLN A 441 -21.57 28.55 -18.47
N PRO A 442 -20.23 28.42 -18.40
CA PRO A 442 -19.35 29.58 -18.42
C PRO A 442 -19.42 30.28 -19.77
N SER A 443 -19.24 31.61 -19.78
CA SER A 443 -18.97 32.35 -21.02
C SER A 443 -17.58 31.97 -21.53
N VAL A 444 -17.41 31.89 -22.85
CA VAL A 444 -16.17 31.44 -23.54
C VAL A 444 -14.91 32.21 -23.10
N SER A 445 -15.07 33.40 -22.53
CA SER A 445 -14.01 34.30 -22.07
C SER A 445 -13.20 33.83 -20.85
N PHE A 446 -13.72 32.97 -19.97
CA PHE A 446 -13.00 32.52 -18.77
C PHE A 446 -13.19 31.02 -18.53
N PRO A 447 -12.17 30.17 -18.78
CA PRO A 447 -12.26 28.75 -18.49
C PRO A 447 -12.40 28.51 -16.98
N LEU A 448 -13.26 27.57 -16.60
CA LEU A 448 -13.40 27.16 -15.20
C LEU A 448 -12.16 26.36 -14.78
N ARG A 449 -11.61 26.71 -13.62
CA ARG A 449 -10.50 26.01 -12.96
C ARG A 449 -11.04 25.18 -11.80
N ALA A 450 -10.37 24.09 -11.46
CA ALA A 450 -10.72 23.32 -10.28
C ALA A 450 -9.51 23.07 -9.38
N THR A 451 -9.75 22.99 -8.08
CA THR A 451 -8.74 22.60 -7.10
C THR A 451 -9.27 21.50 -6.18
N ILE A 452 -8.41 20.54 -5.86
CA ILE A 452 -8.65 19.48 -4.88
C ILE A 452 -7.65 19.69 -3.76
N GLY A 453 -8.10 19.72 -2.50
CA GLY A 453 -7.29 20.21 -1.39
C GLY A 453 -7.45 21.71 -1.14
N TYR A 454 -6.58 22.26 -0.30
CA TYR A 454 -6.72 23.62 0.19
C TYR A 454 -6.04 24.62 -0.75
N ALA A 455 -6.84 25.39 -1.50
CA ALA A 455 -6.36 26.54 -2.26
C ALA A 455 -6.65 27.83 -1.48
N SER A 456 -5.77 28.14 -0.51
CA SER A 456 -5.64 29.41 0.24
C SER A 456 -6.87 30.04 0.93
N GLY A 457 -6.68 30.33 2.23
CA GLY A 457 -7.46 31.30 3.00
C GLY A 457 -6.82 31.49 4.39
N ASN A 458 -6.19 32.65 4.63
CA ASN A 458 -5.62 33.20 5.88
C ASN A 458 -5.89 32.41 7.18
N SER A 459 -5.26 31.24 7.36
CA SER A 459 -5.30 30.51 8.63
C SER A 459 -3.87 30.30 9.10
N LEU A 460 -3.40 31.23 9.95
CA LEU A 460 -2.15 31.18 10.71
C LEU A 460 -2.11 30.02 11.74
N LYS A 461 -3.08 29.11 11.75
CA LYS A 461 -3.17 28.00 12.70
C LYS A 461 -2.75 26.70 12.02
N LYS A 462 -1.81 25.97 12.63
CA LYS A 462 -1.44 24.60 12.22
C LYS A 462 -2.70 23.74 12.14
N GLN A 463 -3.11 23.43 10.92
CA GLN A 463 -4.24 22.54 10.65
C GLN A 463 -3.71 21.11 10.63
N HIS A 464 -4.10 20.29 11.61
CA HIS A 464 -3.78 18.85 11.60
C HIS A 464 -4.84 18.09 10.80
N LEU A 465 -4.86 18.30 9.49
CA LEU A 465 -5.64 17.50 8.55
C LEU A 465 -4.68 16.70 7.68
N ILE A 466 -4.69 15.38 7.85
CA ILE A 466 -3.93 14.45 7.01
C ILE A 466 -4.93 13.55 6.32
N TRP A 467 -4.92 13.55 4.99
CA TRP A 467 -5.83 12.73 4.20
C TRP A 467 -5.20 12.31 2.87
N ASN A 468 -5.73 11.23 2.32
CA ASN A 468 -5.21 10.55 1.15
C ASN A 468 -6.29 10.55 0.06
N LEU A 469 -5.92 11.03 -1.12
CA LEU A 469 -6.74 10.99 -2.34
C LEU A 469 -6.35 9.77 -3.17
N GLY A 470 -7.32 8.88 -3.40
CA GLY A 470 -7.20 7.76 -4.33
C GLY A 470 -7.68 8.13 -5.74
N PRO A 471 -8.09 7.14 -6.56
CA PRO A 471 -8.63 7.41 -7.89
C PRO A 471 -9.84 8.36 -7.86
N THR A 472 -9.81 9.37 -8.72
CA THR A 472 -10.81 10.44 -8.78
C THR A 472 -11.24 10.70 -10.21
N TYR A 473 -12.55 10.80 -10.44
CA TYR A 473 -13.13 10.93 -11.78
C TYR A 473 -14.18 12.05 -11.81
N LEU A 474 -14.19 12.79 -12.92
CA LEU A 474 -15.28 13.69 -13.27
C LEU A 474 -15.88 13.25 -14.61
N ILE A 475 -17.15 12.87 -14.59
CA ILE A 475 -17.87 12.30 -15.73
C ILE A 475 -19.04 13.23 -16.10
N GLN A 476 -19.14 13.64 -17.36
CA GLN A 476 -20.24 14.43 -17.93
C GLN A 476 -21.48 13.59 -18.23
N ASP A 477 -21.84 12.73 -17.29
CA ASP A 477 -23.04 11.91 -17.34
C ASP A 477 -23.52 11.63 -15.92
N THR A 478 -24.80 11.27 -15.80
CA THR A 478 -25.38 10.82 -14.52
C THR A 478 -25.28 9.30 -14.45
N LEU A 479 -24.61 8.78 -13.41
CA LEU A 479 -24.47 7.34 -13.22
C LEU A 479 -25.66 6.74 -12.46
N GLU A 480 -26.09 5.56 -12.89
CA GLU A 480 -27.10 4.74 -12.21
C GLU A 480 -26.54 4.06 -10.95
N LYS A 481 -27.43 3.73 -10.00
CA LYS A 481 -27.04 3.15 -8.70
C LYS A 481 -26.32 1.81 -8.84
N GLU A 482 -26.72 0.98 -9.81
CA GLU A 482 -26.10 -0.32 -10.11
C GLU A 482 -24.66 -0.14 -10.61
N THR A 483 -24.42 0.84 -11.48
CA THR A 483 -23.09 1.17 -12.02
C THR A 483 -22.17 1.72 -10.92
N ILE A 484 -22.68 2.58 -10.04
CA ILE A 484 -21.91 3.09 -8.90
C ILE A 484 -21.52 1.96 -7.94
N ASN A 485 -22.42 0.98 -7.73
CA ASN A 485 -22.13 -0.19 -6.92
C ASN A 485 -21.05 -1.08 -7.56
N LEU A 486 -21.11 -1.27 -8.89
CA LEU A 486 -20.05 -1.94 -9.65
C LEU A 486 -18.70 -1.25 -9.47
N TYR A 487 -18.64 0.08 -9.62
CA TYR A 487 -17.38 0.83 -9.48
C TYR A 487 -16.80 0.69 -8.07
N PHE A 488 -17.65 0.72 -7.05
CA PHE A 488 -17.24 0.42 -5.68
C PHE A 488 -16.70 -1.02 -5.54
N SER A 489 -17.37 -2.01 -6.12
CA SER A 489 -16.98 -3.42 -6.03
C SER A 489 -15.63 -3.75 -6.69
N LEU A 490 -15.21 -2.96 -7.68
CA LEU A 490 -13.88 -3.05 -8.29
C LEU A 490 -12.76 -2.54 -7.34
N GLY A 491 -13.13 -1.76 -6.34
CA GLY A 491 -12.25 -1.29 -5.27
C GLY A 491 -11.31 -0.14 -5.65
N PRO A 492 -10.61 0.43 -4.66
CA PRO A 492 -9.75 1.61 -4.83
C PRO A 492 -8.47 1.33 -5.61
N ARG A 493 -8.13 0.05 -5.84
CA ARG A 493 -6.96 -0.37 -6.63
C ARG A 493 -7.24 -0.42 -8.13
N TYR A 494 -8.50 -0.27 -8.56
CA TYR A 494 -8.85 -0.21 -9.97
C TYR A 494 -8.28 1.07 -10.63
N ARG A 495 -7.53 0.89 -11.72
CA ARG A 495 -6.72 1.97 -12.36
C ARG A 495 -7.22 2.42 -13.73
N SER A 496 -8.30 1.83 -14.25
CA SER A 496 -8.75 2.05 -15.64
C SER A 496 -10.00 2.94 -15.72
N LEU A 497 -10.49 3.24 -16.92
CA LEU A 497 -11.58 4.18 -17.20
C LEU A 497 -12.99 3.55 -17.16
N TYR A 498 -13.13 2.42 -16.48
CA TYR A 498 -14.39 1.64 -16.43
C TYR A 498 -14.98 1.32 -17.84
N GLN A 499 -14.12 1.20 -18.84
CA GLN A 499 -14.48 0.81 -20.21
C GLN A 499 -14.44 -0.72 -20.37
N ASP A 500 -15.18 -1.24 -21.36
CA ASP A 500 -15.22 -2.67 -21.74
C ASP A 500 -15.98 -3.59 -20.75
N SER A 501 -15.90 -4.91 -20.95
CA SER A 501 -16.53 -5.93 -20.10
C SER A 501 -15.86 -5.97 -18.72
N LEU A 502 -16.40 -5.19 -17.79
CA LEU A 502 -15.89 -5.09 -16.41
C LEU A 502 -15.95 -6.42 -15.63
N ARG A 503 -16.70 -7.40 -16.14
CA ARG A 503 -16.80 -8.76 -15.60
C ARG A 503 -15.44 -9.47 -15.53
N GLN A 504 -14.61 -9.37 -16.56
CA GLN A 504 -13.32 -10.09 -16.59
C GLN A 504 -12.36 -9.62 -15.48
N PHE A 505 -12.64 -8.46 -14.89
CA PHE A 505 -11.84 -7.83 -13.84
C PHE A 505 -12.37 -8.09 -12.42
N GLN A 506 -13.30 -9.02 -12.24
CA GLN A 506 -13.85 -9.40 -10.95
C GLN A 506 -13.41 -10.79 -10.49
N THR A 507 -13.26 -10.96 -9.19
CA THR A 507 -13.09 -12.26 -8.55
C THR A 507 -14.44 -12.92 -8.27
N TYR A 508 -14.46 -14.24 -8.11
CA TYR A 508 -15.68 -14.99 -7.76
C TYR A 508 -16.43 -14.43 -6.55
N GLU A 509 -15.68 -14.01 -5.54
CA GLU A 509 -16.23 -13.39 -4.33
C GLU A 509 -16.84 -12.03 -4.63
N ALA A 510 -16.12 -11.15 -5.34
CA ALA A 510 -16.62 -9.82 -5.71
C ALA A 510 -17.90 -9.91 -6.55
N THR A 511 -17.95 -10.78 -7.56
CA THR A 511 -19.13 -10.99 -8.40
C THR A 511 -20.32 -11.53 -7.59
N THR A 512 -20.08 -12.44 -6.66
CA THR A 512 -21.15 -13.02 -5.82
C THR A 512 -21.71 -11.97 -4.86
N SER A 513 -20.85 -11.19 -4.21
CA SER A 513 -21.25 -10.08 -3.34
C SER A 513 -22.02 -8.98 -4.09
N LEU A 514 -21.56 -8.62 -5.29
CA LEU A 514 -22.25 -7.67 -6.17
C LEU A 514 -23.65 -8.17 -6.56
N TYR A 515 -23.75 -9.44 -6.97
CA TYR A 515 -25.04 -10.06 -7.30
C TYR A 515 -26.02 -9.99 -6.13
N LEU A 516 -25.60 -10.38 -4.92
CA LEU A 516 -26.45 -10.37 -3.74
C LEU A 516 -26.88 -8.94 -3.35
N THR A 517 -25.98 -7.98 -3.52
CA THR A 517 -26.23 -6.57 -3.22
C THR A 517 -27.28 -5.99 -4.17
N ILE A 518 -27.10 -6.18 -5.49
CA ILE A 518 -28.06 -5.73 -6.50
C ILE A 518 -29.41 -6.44 -6.34
N ARG A 519 -29.41 -7.74 -6.03
CA ARG A 519 -30.63 -8.51 -5.72
C ARG A 519 -31.36 -7.91 -4.52
N ASN A 520 -30.64 -7.59 -3.44
CA ASN A 520 -31.21 -6.97 -2.25
C ASN A 520 -31.80 -5.58 -2.54
N MET A 521 -31.12 -4.77 -3.36
CA MET A 521 -31.62 -3.48 -3.84
C MET A 521 -32.87 -3.59 -4.73
N SER A 522 -33.12 -4.78 -5.29
CA SER A 522 -34.25 -5.08 -6.19
C SER A 522 -35.42 -5.77 -5.48
N LYS A 523 -35.33 -6.04 -4.17
CA LYS A 523 -36.39 -6.67 -3.39
C LYS A 523 -37.67 -5.82 -3.45
N GLY A 524 -38.71 -6.38 -4.07
CA GLY A 524 -40.02 -5.76 -4.24
C GLY A 524 -40.59 -5.77 -5.67
N ARG A 525 -39.86 -6.26 -6.70
CA ARG A 525 -40.33 -6.19 -8.10
C ARG A 525 -40.13 -7.44 -8.97
N ARG A 526 -39.61 -8.58 -8.46
CA ARG A 526 -39.02 -9.63 -9.32
C ARG A 526 -39.29 -11.08 -8.86
N SER A 527 -39.51 -11.98 -9.82
CA SER A 527 -39.75 -13.43 -9.64
C SER A 527 -38.46 -14.27 -9.79
N ASP A 528 -38.45 -15.53 -9.36
CA ASP A 528 -37.25 -16.42 -9.43
C ASP A 528 -36.65 -16.59 -10.85
N SER A 529 -37.46 -16.46 -11.90
CA SER A 529 -36.99 -16.51 -13.31
C SER A 529 -36.20 -15.25 -13.72
N SER A 530 -36.54 -14.10 -13.13
CA SER A 530 -35.84 -12.83 -13.38
C SER A 530 -34.51 -12.73 -12.62
N ASP A 531 -34.28 -13.58 -11.61
CA ASP A 531 -33.00 -13.66 -10.91
C ASP A 531 -31.90 -14.33 -11.74
N GLN A 532 -32.26 -15.31 -12.58
CA GLN A 532 -31.33 -15.90 -13.54
C GLN A 532 -30.97 -14.89 -14.61
N GLN A 533 -31.96 -14.17 -15.15
CA GLN A 533 -31.70 -13.12 -16.14
C GLN A 533 -30.85 -11.99 -15.56
N LEU A 534 -31.07 -11.59 -14.30
CA LEU A 534 -30.25 -10.59 -13.62
C LEU A 534 -28.83 -11.09 -13.35
N LEU A 535 -28.67 -12.34 -12.92
CA LEU A 535 -27.35 -12.94 -12.75
C LEU A 535 -26.63 -12.98 -14.10
N THR A 536 -27.30 -13.42 -15.17
CA THR A 536 -26.77 -13.44 -16.53
C THR A 536 -26.46 -12.04 -17.03
N SER A 537 -27.31 -11.03 -16.80
CA SER A 537 -27.05 -9.65 -17.24
C SER A 537 -25.90 -9.00 -16.48
N ILE A 538 -25.72 -9.32 -15.19
CA ILE A 538 -24.54 -8.91 -14.42
C ILE A 538 -23.29 -9.62 -14.94
N LEU A 539 -23.37 -10.93 -15.21
CA LEU A 539 -22.28 -11.72 -15.78
C LEU A 539 -21.90 -11.29 -17.20
N ASP A 540 -22.86 -10.83 -18.00
CA ASP A 540 -22.65 -10.38 -19.38
C ASP A 540 -22.33 -8.87 -19.44
N GLY A 541 -22.33 -8.17 -18.31
CA GLY A 541 -22.09 -6.73 -18.21
C GLY A 541 -23.23 -5.84 -18.72
N SER A 542 -24.27 -6.41 -19.31
CA SER A 542 -25.44 -5.69 -19.85
C SER A 542 -26.32 -5.04 -18.77
N ALA A 543 -26.11 -5.39 -17.50
CA ALA A 543 -26.77 -4.76 -16.37
C ALA A 543 -26.26 -3.34 -16.04
N PHE A 544 -25.15 -2.90 -16.64
CA PHE A 544 -24.44 -1.68 -16.24
C PHE A 544 -24.36 -0.65 -17.35
N GLN A 545 -24.38 0.62 -16.97
CA GLN A 545 -24.26 1.75 -17.88
C GLN A 545 -22.83 1.81 -18.45
N VAL A 546 -22.71 1.84 -19.78
CA VAL A 546 -21.44 2.11 -20.45
C VAL A 546 -21.27 3.62 -20.62
N VAL A 547 -20.19 4.16 -20.07
CA VAL A 547 -19.86 5.59 -20.16
C VAL A 547 -18.84 5.77 -21.28
N PRO A 548 -19.14 6.50 -22.37
CA PRO A 548 -18.15 6.79 -23.41
C PRO A 548 -16.95 7.59 -22.86
N GLU A 549 -15.74 7.27 -23.35
CA GLU A 549 -14.48 7.92 -22.90
C GLU A 549 -14.51 9.44 -23.06
N ASN A 550 -15.14 9.96 -24.12
CA ASN A 550 -15.27 11.40 -24.36
C ASN A 550 -16.13 12.16 -23.32
N LYS A 551 -16.90 11.44 -22.49
CA LYS A 551 -17.64 12.04 -21.37
C LYS A 551 -16.79 12.12 -20.09
N ILE A 552 -15.61 11.51 -20.05
CA ILE A 552 -14.71 11.57 -18.89
C ILE A 552 -13.87 12.84 -19.03
N VAL A 553 -14.16 13.85 -18.20
CA VAL A 553 -13.41 15.13 -18.20
C VAL A 553 -12.00 14.89 -17.68
N PHE A 554 -11.91 14.22 -16.54
CA PHE A 554 -10.64 13.77 -16.02
C PHE A 554 -10.76 12.45 -15.24
N ALA A 555 -9.67 11.69 -15.28
CA ALA A 555 -9.42 10.52 -14.47
C ALA A 555 -8.00 10.62 -13.88
N PHE A 556 -7.93 10.95 -12.60
CA PHE A 556 -6.70 11.15 -11.87
C PHE A 556 -6.47 10.00 -10.89
N SER A 557 -5.25 9.47 -10.89
CA SER A 557 -4.77 8.46 -9.96
C SER A 557 -3.33 8.77 -9.62
N ALA A 558 -2.87 8.36 -8.44
CA ALA A 558 -1.46 8.45 -8.06
C ALA A 558 -0.56 7.90 -9.18
N TYR A 559 -0.89 6.76 -9.78
CA TYR A 559 -0.08 6.15 -10.85
C TYR A 559 0.12 7.01 -12.10
N ASN A 560 -0.73 8.03 -12.30
CA ASN A 560 -0.64 8.94 -13.43
C ASN A 560 0.20 10.19 -13.12
N THR A 561 0.78 10.27 -11.92
CA THR A 561 1.65 11.38 -11.57
C THR A 561 3.03 11.17 -12.13
N LEU A 562 3.59 12.25 -12.66
CA LEU A 562 5.00 12.47 -12.79
C LEU A 562 5.44 13.10 -11.48
N SER A 563 5.72 12.24 -10.49
CA SER A 563 6.38 12.69 -9.26
C SER A 563 7.88 12.45 -9.39
N GLU A 564 8.65 13.05 -8.50
CA GLU A 564 10.10 12.95 -8.44
C GLU A 564 10.61 11.48 -8.39
N GLY A 565 11.74 11.20 -9.07
CA GLY A 565 12.43 9.89 -9.09
C GLY A 565 12.44 9.14 -10.43
N ALA A 566 13.44 8.27 -10.66
CA ALA A 566 13.58 7.47 -11.88
C ALA A 566 12.47 6.40 -12.07
N HIS A 567 11.81 5.99 -10.98
CA HIS A 567 10.86 4.87 -10.89
C HIS A 567 9.53 5.26 -10.23
N SER A 568 8.99 6.43 -10.55
CA SER A 568 7.73 6.96 -10.02
C SER A 568 6.60 6.98 -11.05
N GLY A 569 5.39 6.60 -10.62
CA GLY A 569 4.14 6.78 -11.38
C GLY A 569 4.21 6.32 -12.83
N LEU A 570 4.02 7.24 -13.78
CA LEU A 570 4.01 6.94 -15.22
C LEU A 570 5.33 6.40 -15.76
N THR A 571 6.45 6.61 -15.06
CA THR A 571 7.74 6.05 -15.51
C THR A 571 7.77 4.52 -15.40
N LEU A 572 6.88 3.95 -14.57
CA LEU A 572 6.66 2.51 -14.46
C LEU A 572 5.78 1.95 -15.60
N THR A 573 5.14 2.80 -16.41
CA THR A 573 4.23 2.39 -17.50
C THR A 573 4.90 2.38 -18.87
N GLY A 574 6.22 2.58 -18.95
CA GLY A 574 6.99 2.47 -20.20
C GLY A 574 7.02 3.73 -21.06
N MET A 575 6.88 4.93 -20.47
CA MET A 575 7.10 6.19 -21.19
C MET A 575 8.47 6.23 -21.87
N SER A 576 8.50 6.83 -23.07
CA SER A 576 9.75 7.07 -23.78
C SER A 576 10.63 8.08 -23.02
N LEU A 577 11.96 7.87 -23.06
CA LEU A 577 12.93 8.80 -22.47
C LEU A 577 12.85 10.19 -23.11
N ALA A 578 12.54 10.27 -24.40
CA ALA A 578 12.38 11.54 -25.12
C ALA A 578 11.19 12.35 -24.58
N THR A 579 10.01 11.71 -24.46
CA THR A 579 8.80 12.34 -23.88
C THR A 579 9.05 12.77 -22.43
N ARG A 580 9.80 11.97 -21.66
CA ARG A 580 10.18 12.32 -20.29
C ARG A 580 11.09 13.55 -20.24
N GLN A 581 12.09 13.63 -21.12
CA GLN A 581 13.01 14.77 -21.19
C GLN A 581 12.32 16.04 -21.64
N THR A 582 11.38 15.99 -22.60
CA THR A 582 10.60 17.18 -22.98
C THR A 582 9.72 17.68 -21.86
N ILE A 583 9.05 16.79 -21.10
CA ILE A 583 8.24 17.22 -19.94
C ILE A 583 9.11 17.93 -18.90
N ILE A 584 10.31 17.39 -18.62
CA ILE A 584 11.26 17.98 -17.66
C ILE A 584 11.83 19.31 -18.16
N ALA A 585 12.08 19.43 -19.47
CA ALA A 585 12.69 20.62 -20.07
C ALA A 585 11.70 21.77 -20.27
N GLU A 586 10.43 21.49 -20.60
CA GLU A 586 9.42 22.52 -20.88
C GLU A 586 8.71 23.02 -19.62
N ASN A 587 8.57 22.18 -18.58
CA ASN A 587 7.91 22.56 -17.34
C ASN A 587 8.92 22.60 -16.18
N ASN A 588 9.17 23.80 -15.65
CA ASN A 588 9.90 24.00 -14.39
C ASN A 588 9.25 23.26 -13.17
N ASN A 589 8.05 22.70 -13.34
CA ASN A 589 7.31 21.97 -12.32
C ASN A 589 7.44 20.46 -12.54
N SER A 590 8.34 19.81 -11.81
CA SER A 590 8.57 18.35 -11.77
C SER A 590 7.41 17.53 -11.21
N ARG A 591 6.27 18.14 -10.89
CA ARG A 591 5.16 17.55 -10.12
C ARG A 591 3.82 17.74 -10.84
N MET A 592 3.56 16.85 -11.79
CA MET A 592 2.36 16.89 -12.63
C MET A 592 1.57 15.60 -12.52
N ILE A 593 0.26 15.67 -12.81
CA ILE A 593 -0.59 14.50 -12.99
C ILE A 593 -1.22 14.53 -14.37
N ILE A 594 -1.06 13.44 -15.13
CA ILE A 594 -1.66 13.34 -16.45
C ILE A 594 -3.09 12.79 -16.31
N ASN A 595 -3.99 13.35 -17.09
CA ASN A 595 -5.35 12.85 -17.19
C ASN A 595 -5.37 11.52 -17.96
N ALA A 596 -5.71 10.41 -17.29
CA ALA A 596 -5.79 9.10 -17.94
C ALA A 596 -6.91 8.99 -18.97
N ALA A 597 -7.87 9.92 -19.00
CA ALA A 597 -8.90 9.99 -20.04
C ALA A 597 -8.35 10.45 -21.41
N VAL A 598 -7.07 10.85 -21.48
CA VAL A 598 -6.43 11.23 -22.74
C VAL A 598 -5.62 10.03 -23.26
N PRO A 599 -6.01 9.42 -24.40
CA PRO A 599 -5.48 8.12 -24.82
C PRO A 599 -4.02 8.13 -25.27
N LYS A 600 -3.44 9.31 -25.61
CA LYS A 600 -2.04 9.44 -26.03
C LYS A 600 -1.31 10.43 -25.13
N LEU A 601 -0.25 9.94 -24.47
CA LEU A 601 0.60 10.73 -23.58
C LEU A 601 1.22 11.94 -24.30
N ASP A 602 1.70 11.76 -25.54
CA ASP A 602 2.33 12.84 -26.31
C ASP A 602 1.39 14.02 -26.54
N ILE A 603 0.08 13.78 -26.70
CA ILE A 603 -0.92 14.86 -26.87
C ILE A 603 -1.23 15.51 -25.52
N ALA A 604 -1.23 14.73 -24.44
CA ALA A 604 -1.56 15.21 -23.10
C ALA A 604 -0.53 16.21 -22.58
N VAL A 605 0.76 16.02 -22.91
CA VAL A 605 1.88 16.89 -22.46
C VAL A 605 1.79 18.32 -23.00
N TYR A 606 1.24 18.53 -24.20
CA TYR A 606 1.18 19.87 -24.81
C TYR A 606 -0.11 20.63 -24.52
N ARG A 607 -1.07 20.03 -23.80
CA ARG A 607 -2.37 20.64 -23.56
C ARG A 607 -2.64 20.83 -22.07
N PRO A 608 -2.75 22.08 -21.57
CA PRO A 608 -3.02 22.32 -20.16
C PRO A 608 -4.36 21.73 -19.70
N ASN A 609 -5.35 21.61 -20.58
CA ASN A 609 -6.64 20.97 -20.29
C ASN A 609 -6.57 19.45 -20.03
N SER A 610 -5.40 18.84 -20.24
CA SER A 610 -5.18 17.39 -20.14
C SER A 610 -4.30 17.02 -18.93
N MET A 611 -4.00 17.98 -18.05
CA MET A 611 -3.07 17.81 -16.94
C MET A 611 -3.54 18.52 -15.67
N GLY A 612 -3.02 18.09 -14.53
CA GLY A 612 -3.11 18.81 -13.27
C GLY A 612 -1.72 19.04 -12.67
N TYR A 613 -1.60 20.05 -11.82
CA TYR A 613 -0.35 20.43 -11.16
C TYR A 613 -0.45 20.15 -9.66
N LEU A 614 0.55 19.46 -9.11
CA LEU A 614 0.64 19.18 -7.69
C LEU A 614 1.43 20.31 -7.02
N ILE A 615 0.73 21.16 -6.26
CA ILE A 615 1.32 22.32 -5.59
C ILE A 615 1.66 21.97 -4.14
N GLY A 616 2.90 22.25 -3.74
CA GLY A 616 3.46 21.89 -2.43
C GLY A 616 4.24 20.57 -2.44
N GLU A 617 4.67 20.11 -1.26
CA GLU A 617 5.45 18.87 -1.07
C GLU A 617 4.55 17.65 -0.79
N LEU A 618 3.80 17.23 -1.80
CA LEU A 618 2.90 16.09 -1.65
C LEU A 618 3.65 14.76 -1.66
N ILE A 619 3.19 13.83 -0.83
CA ILE A 619 3.68 12.46 -0.81
C ILE A 619 2.77 11.64 -1.72
N VAL A 620 3.31 11.18 -2.85
CA VAL A 620 2.60 10.24 -3.72
C VAL A 620 3.08 8.83 -3.41
N ALA A 621 2.16 7.89 -3.16
CA ALA A 621 2.46 6.50 -2.89
C ALA A 621 2.09 5.60 -4.09
N TYR A 622 2.95 4.61 -4.38
CA TYR A 622 2.72 3.61 -5.44
C TYR A 622 2.80 2.20 -4.85
N PRO A 623 1.86 1.77 -3.99
CA PRO A 623 1.97 0.47 -3.39
C PRO A 623 1.86 -0.63 -4.45
N LEU A 624 2.94 -1.40 -4.59
CA LEU A 624 3.00 -2.56 -5.45
C LEU A 624 2.70 -3.80 -4.61
N GLY A 625 1.43 -4.19 -4.60
CA GLY A 625 0.99 -5.37 -3.88
C GLY A 625 1.73 -6.63 -4.35
N LEU A 626 2.06 -7.52 -3.41
CA LEU A 626 2.68 -8.81 -3.73
C LEU A 626 1.75 -9.67 -4.60
N ASP A 627 0.44 -9.55 -4.38
CA ASP A 627 -0.60 -10.20 -5.17
C ASP A 627 -0.58 -9.77 -6.65
N GLU A 628 -0.27 -8.51 -6.96
CA GLU A 628 -0.08 -8.04 -8.34
C GLU A 628 1.33 -8.36 -8.87
N SER A 629 2.34 -8.26 -8.02
CA SER A 629 3.74 -8.35 -8.44
C SER A 629 4.18 -9.77 -8.78
N ILE A 630 3.54 -10.79 -8.20
CA ILE A 630 3.82 -12.20 -8.51
C ILE A 630 3.56 -12.55 -9.99
N CYS A 631 2.63 -11.86 -10.64
CA CYS A 631 2.37 -11.97 -12.09
C CYS A 631 3.61 -11.64 -12.93
N LYS A 632 4.54 -10.81 -12.44
CA LYS A 632 5.76 -10.43 -13.18
C LYS A 632 6.81 -11.55 -13.23
N ILE A 633 6.72 -12.54 -12.34
CA ILE A 633 7.70 -13.64 -12.23
C ILE A 633 7.12 -14.95 -12.76
N GLY A 634 5.92 -15.33 -12.31
CA GLY A 634 5.32 -16.61 -12.69
C GLY A 634 3.86 -16.82 -12.28
N GLY A 635 3.19 -15.77 -11.78
CA GLY A 635 1.77 -15.82 -11.41
C GLY A 635 1.48 -16.86 -10.31
N CYS A 636 0.35 -17.55 -10.45
CA CYS A 636 -0.08 -18.53 -9.43
C CYS A 636 0.78 -19.79 -9.39
N ALA A 637 1.56 -20.09 -10.43
CA ALA A 637 2.47 -21.23 -10.45
C ALA A 637 3.53 -21.13 -9.34
N VAL A 638 3.97 -19.91 -9.01
CA VAL A 638 4.91 -19.68 -7.89
C VAL A 638 4.28 -20.15 -6.58
N ALA A 639 3.05 -19.72 -6.28
CA ALA A 639 2.35 -20.12 -5.06
C ALA A 639 2.06 -21.64 -5.02
N LEU A 640 1.69 -22.25 -6.16
CA LEU A 640 1.54 -23.70 -6.26
C LEU A 640 2.85 -24.45 -5.98
N LYS A 641 3.99 -23.92 -6.46
CA LYS A 641 5.31 -24.47 -6.18
C LYS A 641 5.66 -24.39 -4.69
N LEU A 642 5.29 -23.30 -4.00
CA LEU A 642 5.46 -23.18 -2.55
C LEU A 642 4.70 -24.29 -1.79
N ILE A 643 3.46 -24.57 -2.20
CA ILE A 643 2.64 -25.64 -1.62
C ILE A 643 3.28 -27.00 -1.90
N GLU A 644 3.76 -27.24 -3.12
CA GLU A 644 4.45 -28.49 -3.51
C GLU A 644 5.71 -28.74 -2.68
N CYS A 645 6.50 -27.70 -2.43
CA CYS A 645 7.75 -27.83 -1.68
C CYS A 645 7.54 -27.86 -0.15
N SER A 646 6.35 -27.55 0.36
CA SER A 646 6.08 -27.54 1.81
C SER A 646 6.15 -28.95 2.42
N GLN A 647 7.03 -29.15 3.40
CA GLN A 647 7.24 -30.47 4.03
C GLN A 647 6.48 -30.63 5.37
N THR A 648 6.22 -29.53 6.07
CA THR A 648 5.51 -29.52 7.36
C THR A 648 4.04 -29.08 7.19
N ALA A 649 3.18 -29.48 8.12
CA ALA A 649 1.78 -29.06 8.14
C ALA A 649 1.61 -27.54 8.24
N GLN A 650 2.47 -26.87 9.04
CA GLN A 650 2.46 -25.41 9.19
C GLN A 650 2.83 -24.71 7.88
N ASN A 651 3.92 -25.13 7.22
CA ASN A 651 4.34 -24.53 5.96
C ASN A 651 3.30 -24.77 4.86
N LEU A 652 2.68 -25.95 4.82
CA LEU A 652 1.60 -26.26 3.89
C LEU A 652 0.39 -25.33 4.11
N CYS A 653 0.02 -25.07 5.37
CA CYS A 653 -1.05 -24.13 5.72
C CYS A 653 -0.71 -22.71 5.27
N LYS A 654 0.47 -22.20 5.63
CA LYS A 654 0.94 -20.85 5.26
C LYS A 654 1.04 -20.65 3.74
N ALA A 655 1.60 -21.61 3.01
CA ALA A 655 1.71 -21.56 1.55
C ALA A 655 0.33 -21.60 0.87
N THR A 656 -0.59 -22.40 1.41
CA THR A 656 -1.98 -22.44 0.92
C THR A 656 -2.72 -21.14 1.22
N ALA A 657 -2.51 -20.55 2.40
CA ALA A 657 -3.06 -19.24 2.77
C ALA A 657 -2.53 -18.15 1.83
N PHE A 658 -1.24 -18.18 1.51
CA PHE A 658 -0.64 -17.27 0.55
C PHE A 658 -1.29 -17.39 -0.84
N LEU A 659 -1.47 -18.62 -1.36
CA LEU A 659 -2.18 -18.84 -2.63
C LEU A 659 -3.59 -18.22 -2.59
N PHE A 660 -4.36 -18.47 -1.53
CA PHE A 660 -5.73 -17.95 -1.41
C PHE A 660 -5.78 -16.44 -1.29
N GLU A 661 -4.87 -15.84 -0.52
CA GLU A 661 -4.75 -14.39 -0.39
C GLU A 661 -4.35 -13.73 -1.71
N THR A 662 -3.49 -14.36 -2.52
CA THR A 662 -3.16 -13.84 -3.86
C THR A 662 -4.31 -13.95 -4.86
N ILE A 663 -5.20 -14.94 -4.73
CA ILE A 663 -6.35 -15.12 -5.63
C ILE A 663 -7.54 -14.23 -5.24
N ARG A 664 -7.89 -14.16 -3.95
CA ARG A 664 -9.14 -13.55 -3.46
C ARG A 664 -9.32 -12.10 -3.90
N TYR A 665 -8.22 -11.35 -3.99
CA TYR A 665 -8.21 -9.91 -4.25
C TYR A 665 -7.56 -9.52 -5.59
N SER A 666 -7.18 -10.49 -6.42
CA SER A 666 -6.60 -10.26 -7.75
C SER A 666 -7.35 -11.07 -8.79
N TRP A 667 -8.14 -10.38 -9.61
CA TRP A 667 -8.84 -10.99 -10.73
C TRP A 667 -7.87 -11.66 -11.72
N ARG A 668 -6.66 -11.12 -11.89
CA ARG A 668 -5.63 -11.69 -12.77
C ARG A 668 -5.21 -13.07 -12.30
N ASN A 669 -4.94 -13.21 -11.00
CA ASN A 669 -4.55 -14.47 -10.39
C ASN A 669 -5.72 -15.47 -10.40
N SER A 670 -6.94 -15.01 -10.15
CA SER A 670 -8.13 -15.86 -10.27
C SER A 670 -8.31 -16.41 -11.70
N ALA A 671 -8.15 -15.56 -12.72
CA ALA A 671 -8.24 -15.96 -14.12
C ALA A 671 -7.08 -16.87 -14.53
N ASP A 672 -5.86 -16.61 -14.03
CA ASP A 672 -4.70 -17.44 -14.31
C ASP A 672 -4.86 -18.87 -13.73
N MET A 673 -5.40 -18.99 -12.51
CA MET A 673 -5.74 -20.30 -11.91
C MET A 673 -6.73 -21.12 -12.74
N GLU A 674 -7.67 -20.47 -13.43
CA GLU A 674 -8.57 -21.18 -14.35
C GLU A 674 -7.84 -21.59 -15.62
N ARG A 675 -7.09 -20.65 -16.21
CA ARG A 675 -6.35 -20.84 -17.46
C ARG A 675 -5.33 -21.96 -17.36
N CYS A 676 -4.66 -22.10 -16.22
CA CYS A 676 -3.62 -23.10 -16.00
C CYS A 676 -4.13 -24.40 -15.34
N HIS A 677 -5.45 -24.57 -15.16
CA HIS A 677 -6.01 -25.70 -14.39
C HIS A 677 -5.40 -25.80 -12.98
N GLY A 678 -5.13 -24.65 -12.36
CA GLY A 678 -4.42 -24.53 -11.10
C GLY A 678 -5.16 -25.17 -9.92
N TYR A 679 -6.49 -25.24 -9.94
CA TYR A 679 -7.26 -25.91 -8.89
C TYR A 679 -7.09 -27.43 -8.96
N GLU A 680 -6.98 -27.99 -10.16
CA GLU A 680 -6.69 -29.40 -10.40
C GLU A 680 -5.25 -29.74 -10.00
N ILE A 681 -4.29 -28.85 -10.29
CA ILE A 681 -2.90 -28.97 -9.83
C ILE A 681 -2.85 -28.94 -8.30
N LEU A 682 -3.54 -27.99 -7.66
CA LEU A 682 -3.64 -27.92 -6.20
C LEU A 682 -4.23 -29.22 -5.62
N ALA A 683 -5.30 -29.73 -6.20
CA ALA A 683 -5.91 -30.99 -5.79
C ALA A 683 -4.91 -32.17 -5.87
N TYR A 684 -4.10 -32.22 -6.94
CA TYR A 684 -3.06 -33.21 -7.10
C TYR A 684 -1.95 -33.09 -6.03
N ILE A 685 -1.46 -31.89 -5.77
CA ILE A 685 -0.43 -31.63 -4.74
C ILE A 685 -0.96 -32.02 -3.34
N LEU A 686 -2.19 -31.61 -3.00
CA LEU A 686 -2.82 -31.96 -1.72
C LEU A 686 -3.04 -33.47 -1.59
N LYS A 687 -3.36 -34.17 -2.68
CA LYS A 687 -3.48 -35.64 -2.69
C LYS A 687 -2.15 -36.31 -2.33
N GLN A 688 -1.02 -35.79 -2.82
CA GLN A 688 0.31 -36.31 -2.48
C GLN A 688 0.68 -36.02 -1.02
N LYS A 689 0.19 -34.91 -0.46
CA LYS A 689 0.50 -34.43 0.90
C LYS A 689 -0.59 -34.72 1.93
N ARG A 690 -1.48 -35.68 1.66
CA ARG A 690 -2.64 -35.98 2.52
C ARG A 690 -2.30 -36.31 3.97
N ASP A 691 -1.09 -36.80 4.24
CA ASP A 691 -0.66 -37.21 5.58
C ASP A 691 -0.33 -36.01 6.50
N ILE A 692 -0.06 -34.82 5.92
CA ILE A 692 0.21 -33.57 6.65
C ILE A 692 -0.96 -32.55 6.57
N ILE A 693 -2.11 -32.96 6.04
CA ILE A 693 -3.33 -32.13 6.01
C ILE A 693 -3.96 -32.06 7.40
N THR A 694 -4.11 -30.85 7.93
CA THR A 694 -4.71 -30.58 9.24
C THR A 694 -6.16 -30.08 9.12
N LEU A 695 -6.87 -30.07 10.26
CA LEU A 695 -8.19 -29.45 10.35
C LEU A 695 -8.13 -27.95 10.02
N GLU A 696 -7.06 -27.27 10.44
CA GLU A 696 -6.80 -25.86 10.14
C GLU A 696 -6.72 -25.58 8.64
N LEU A 697 -5.98 -26.41 7.88
CA LEU A 697 -5.90 -26.29 6.42
C LEU A 697 -7.28 -26.50 5.76
N PHE A 698 -8.08 -27.44 6.28
CA PHE A 698 -9.43 -27.67 5.77
C PHE A 698 -10.37 -26.50 6.06
N GLU A 699 -10.28 -25.91 7.25
CA GLU A 699 -11.04 -24.71 7.62
C GLU A 699 -10.65 -23.52 6.73
N LEU A 700 -9.36 -23.33 6.47
CA LEU A 700 -8.86 -22.32 5.53
C LEU A 700 -9.46 -22.50 4.11
N LEU A 701 -9.53 -23.74 3.61
CA LEU A 701 -10.19 -24.08 2.35
C LEU A 701 -11.68 -23.69 2.37
N LEU A 702 -12.40 -24.02 3.44
CA LEU A 702 -13.82 -23.68 3.57
C LEU A 702 -14.04 -22.16 3.61
N VAL A 703 -13.21 -21.41 4.33
CA VAL A 703 -13.27 -19.95 4.38
C VAL A 703 -13.04 -19.36 2.99
N PHE A 704 -12.06 -19.86 2.24
CA PHE A 704 -11.81 -19.40 0.86
C PHE A 704 -12.96 -19.71 -0.11
N ILE A 705 -13.66 -20.83 0.09
CA ILE A 705 -14.88 -21.15 -0.69
C ILE A 705 -16.02 -20.18 -0.38
N GLY A 706 -16.07 -19.67 0.85
CA GLY A 706 -17.07 -18.71 1.33
C GLY A 706 -17.84 -19.15 2.60
N LYS A 707 -17.25 -20.04 3.41
CA LYS A 707 -17.70 -20.24 4.80
C LYS A 707 -17.49 -18.95 5.59
N ASN A 708 -18.55 -18.47 6.22
CA ASN A 708 -18.44 -17.34 7.14
C ASN A 708 -18.12 -17.89 8.54
N ALA A 709 -16.92 -17.56 9.04
CA ALA A 709 -16.44 -18.05 10.33
C ALA A 709 -17.22 -17.48 11.54
N GLN A 710 -17.71 -16.24 11.43
CA GLN A 710 -18.45 -15.58 12.52
C GLN A 710 -19.94 -15.97 12.52
N GLN A 711 -20.52 -16.10 11.32
CA GLN A 711 -21.93 -16.42 11.14
C GLN A 711 -22.10 -17.56 10.12
N PRO A 712 -22.02 -18.83 10.57
CA PRO A 712 -22.11 -19.99 9.67
C PRO A 712 -23.38 -20.01 8.81
N GLU A 713 -24.49 -19.45 9.31
CA GLU A 713 -25.77 -19.32 8.59
C GLU A 713 -25.68 -18.44 7.33
N ASN A 714 -24.67 -17.56 7.24
CA ASN A 714 -24.43 -16.68 6.11
C ASN A 714 -23.34 -17.23 5.15
N SER A 715 -23.09 -18.54 5.17
CA SER A 715 -22.08 -19.18 4.31
C SER A 715 -22.57 -19.37 2.87
N ILE A 716 -21.74 -19.01 1.89
CA ILE A 716 -22.07 -19.01 0.46
C ILE A 716 -20.95 -19.70 -0.32
N ILE A 717 -21.29 -20.42 -1.38
CA ILE A 717 -20.28 -21.01 -2.29
C ILE A 717 -19.93 -19.98 -3.37
N ASN A 718 -18.86 -19.23 -3.13
CA ASN A 718 -18.37 -18.19 -4.05
C ASN A 718 -17.69 -18.81 -5.27
N ASN A 719 -16.73 -19.71 -5.03
CA ASN A 719 -15.92 -20.35 -6.07
C ASN A 719 -16.31 -21.84 -6.26
N PRO A 720 -17.11 -22.18 -7.29
CA PRO A 720 -17.55 -23.56 -7.53
C PRO A 720 -16.44 -24.48 -8.05
N LEU A 721 -15.37 -23.94 -8.65
CA LEU A 721 -14.28 -24.75 -9.22
C LEU A 721 -13.43 -25.39 -8.13
N ILE A 722 -13.00 -24.62 -7.13
CA ILE A 722 -12.24 -25.19 -6.01
C ILE A 722 -13.09 -26.16 -5.18
N TYR A 723 -14.39 -25.87 -4.99
CA TYR A 723 -15.31 -26.81 -4.35
C TYR A 723 -15.37 -28.14 -5.13
N ARG A 724 -15.48 -28.06 -6.46
CA ARG A 724 -15.54 -29.22 -7.35
C ARG A 724 -14.26 -30.06 -7.35
N TYR A 725 -13.11 -29.43 -7.48
CA TYR A 725 -11.84 -30.11 -7.73
C TYR A 725 -11.07 -30.48 -6.46
N VAL A 726 -11.24 -29.73 -5.37
CA VAL A 726 -10.55 -29.97 -4.10
C VAL A 726 -11.49 -30.61 -3.08
N VAL A 727 -12.55 -29.91 -2.65
CA VAL A 727 -13.42 -30.40 -1.55
C VAL A 727 -14.16 -31.69 -1.92
N LEU A 728 -14.68 -31.78 -3.15
CA LEU A 728 -15.38 -32.97 -3.64
C LEU A 728 -14.46 -34.05 -4.20
N ASN A 729 -13.14 -33.87 -4.10
CA ASN A 729 -12.18 -34.91 -4.44
C ASN A 729 -11.90 -35.79 -3.21
N PHE A 730 -12.73 -36.81 -3.04
CA PHE A 730 -12.69 -37.74 -1.91
C PHE A 730 -11.36 -38.51 -1.76
N GLU A 731 -10.56 -38.61 -2.83
CA GLU A 731 -9.26 -39.28 -2.77
C GLU A 731 -8.21 -38.49 -1.96
N ILE A 732 -8.35 -37.16 -1.89
CA ILE A 732 -7.50 -36.29 -1.05
C ILE A 732 -7.72 -36.66 0.43
N TRP A 733 -8.99 -36.86 0.82
CA TRP A 733 -9.40 -37.01 2.21
C TRP A 733 -9.28 -38.45 2.76
N LYS A 734 -9.06 -39.45 1.89
CA LYS A 734 -9.09 -40.89 2.26
C LYS A 734 -8.17 -41.29 3.43
N LYS A 735 -7.03 -40.61 3.60
CA LYS A 735 -6.05 -40.93 4.65
C LYS A 735 -5.76 -39.79 5.62
N THR A 736 -6.55 -38.71 5.58
CA THR A 736 -6.43 -37.63 6.55
C THR A 736 -6.94 -38.06 7.92
N SER A 737 -6.68 -37.28 8.96
CA SER A 737 -7.20 -37.55 10.31
C SER A 737 -8.73 -37.67 10.33
N LEU A 738 -9.24 -38.40 11.31
CA LEU A 738 -10.67 -38.65 11.47
C LEU A 738 -11.47 -37.35 11.68
N GLU A 739 -10.85 -36.35 12.32
CA GLU A 739 -11.42 -35.01 12.50
C GLU A 739 -11.59 -34.27 11.18
N VAL A 740 -10.59 -34.31 10.29
CA VAL A 740 -10.66 -33.70 8.95
C VAL A 740 -11.77 -34.36 8.12
N GLN A 741 -11.86 -35.70 8.15
CA GLN A 741 -12.90 -36.42 7.42
C GLN A 741 -14.31 -36.10 7.95
N LYS A 742 -14.49 -35.94 9.26
CA LYS A 742 -15.75 -35.47 9.87
C LYS A 742 -16.11 -34.07 9.37
N ALA A 743 -15.17 -33.12 9.44
CA ALA A 743 -15.39 -31.75 8.97
C ALA A 743 -15.77 -31.71 7.47
N GLN A 744 -15.12 -32.54 6.65
CA GLN A 744 -15.40 -32.68 5.22
C GLN A 744 -16.80 -33.21 4.92
N LEU A 745 -17.37 -34.03 5.80
CA LEU A 745 -18.75 -34.50 5.68
C LEU A 745 -19.75 -33.48 6.23
N ASP A 746 -19.43 -32.82 7.35
CA ASP A 746 -20.33 -31.85 7.98
C ASP A 746 -20.52 -30.56 7.17
N GLN A 747 -19.55 -30.17 6.32
CA GLN A 747 -19.71 -29.01 5.44
C GLN A 747 -20.93 -29.12 4.49
N PHE A 748 -21.37 -30.33 4.13
CA PHE A 748 -22.58 -30.51 3.32
C PHE A 748 -23.82 -29.98 4.06
N ASN A 749 -23.91 -30.25 5.37
CA ASN A 749 -24.99 -29.71 6.20
C ASN A 749 -24.89 -28.18 6.29
N LEU A 750 -23.69 -27.65 6.48
CA LEU A 750 -23.44 -26.22 6.57
C LEU A 750 -23.97 -25.47 5.34
N PHE A 751 -23.51 -25.83 4.13
CA PHE A 751 -23.85 -25.08 2.92
C PHE A 751 -25.26 -25.39 2.37
N LEU A 752 -25.77 -26.61 2.57
CA LEU A 752 -27.02 -27.05 1.94
C LEU A 752 -28.23 -26.99 2.87
N SER A 753 -28.04 -27.06 4.20
CA SER A 753 -29.12 -27.08 5.18
C SER A 753 -29.12 -25.85 6.09
N THR A 754 -27.98 -25.52 6.70
CA THR A 754 -27.85 -24.44 7.70
C THR A 754 -27.84 -23.04 7.07
N SER A 755 -27.24 -22.88 5.90
CA SER A 755 -27.12 -21.57 5.25
C SER A 755 -28.49 -20.99 4.84
N SER A 756 -28.71 -19.71 5.15
CA SER A 756 -29.84 -18.91 4.65
C SER A 756 -29.82 -18.80 3.11
N PHE A 757 -28.64 -18.95 2.50
CA PHE A 757 -28.42 -18.94 1.06
C PHE A 757 -28.42 -20.33 0.41
N ARG A 758 -28.97 -21.36 1.08
CA ARG A 758 -29.02 -22.74 0.57
C ARG A 758 -29.55 -22.87 -0.87
N ALA A 759 -30.58 -22.11 -1.24
CA ALA A 759 -31.15 -22.15 -2.59
C ALA A 759 -30.15 -21.67 -3.67
N PHE A 760 -29.33 -20.68 -3.33
CA PHE A 760 -28.25 -20.19 -4.20
C PHE A 760 -27.11 -21.22 -4.28
N ASN A 761 -26.71 -21.79 -3.13
CA ASN A 761 -25.66 -22.81 -3.06
C ASN A 761 -26.02 -24.06 -3.87
N VAL A 762 -27.26 -24.57 -3.73
CA VAL A 762 -27.74 -25.72 -4.51
C VAL A 762 -27.66 -25.44 -6.00
N LYS A 763 -28.12 -24.26 -6.47
CA LYS A 763 -28.05 -23.88 -7.88
C LYS A 763 -26.62 -23.90 -8.43
N ARG A 764 -25.62 -23.48 -7.66
CA ARG A 764 -24.20 -23.52 -8.05
C ARG A 764 -23.65 -24.96 -8.20
N LEU A 765 -24.24 -25.94 -7.52
CA LEU A 765 -23.76 -27.32 -7.47
C LEU A 765 -24.52 -28.30 -8.38
N GLN A 766 -25.62 -27.88 -9.03
CA GLN A 766 -26.48 -28.75 -9.84
C GLN A 766 -25.72 -29.57 -10.89
N LYS A 767 -24.69 -29.01 -11.52
CA LYS A 767 -23.90 -29.69 -12.58
C LYS A 767 -22.87 -30.71 -12.06
N ILE A 768 -22.70 -30.87 -10.74
CA ILE A 768 -21.59 -31.64 -10.16
C ILE A 768 -21.99 -33.08 -9.78
N HIS A 769 -23.28 -33.44 -9.87
CA HIS A 769 -23.82 -34.78 -9.56
C HIS A 769 -23.36 -35.31 -8.18
N LEU A 770 -23.56 -34.51 -7.13
CA LEU A 770 -23.06 -34.77 -5.76
C LEU A 770 -23.41 -36.17 -5.22
N VAL A 771 -24.65 -36.63 -5.45
CA VAL A 771 -25.14 -37.93 -4.98
C VAL A 771 -24.29 -39.06 -5.54
N LYS A 772 -24.03 -39.07 -6.86
CA LYS A 772 -23.21 -40.11 -7.52
C LYS A 772 -21.78 -40.11 -6.96
N LYS A 773 -21.19 -38.93 -6.72
CA LYS A 773 -19.84 -38.82 -6.17
C LYS A 773 -19.74 -39.34 -4.72
N LEU A 774 -20.70 -39.01 -3.86
CA LEU A 774 -20.73 -39.50 -2.48
C LEU A 774 -20.90 -41.02 -2.42
N LEU A 775 -21.79 -41.59 -3.25
CA LEU A 775 -21.98 -43.03 -3.33
C LEU A 775 -20.74 -43.76 -3.85
N LEU A 776 -20.05 -43.18 -4.84
CA LEU A 776 -18.77 -43.70 -5.33
C LEU A 776 -17.70 -43.70 -4.24
N ALA A 777 -17.58 -42.59 -3.50
CA ALA A 777 -16.65 -42.50 -2.37
C ALA A 777 -16.93 -43.55 -1.30
N PHE A 778 -18.22 -43.79 -1.00
CA PHE A 778 -18.64 -44.82 -0.08
C PHE A 778 -18.32 -46.23 -0.59
N ARG A 779 -18.53 -46.49 -1.89
CA ARG A 779 -18.16 -47.76 -2.55
C ARG A 779 -16.66 -48.03 -2.52
N MET A 780 -15.83 -46.99 -2.66
CA MET A 780 -14.37 -47.07 -2.66
C MET A 780 -13.75 -47.24 -1.26
N SER A 781 -14.58 -47.47 -0.24
CA SER A 781 -14.18 -47.65 1.17
C SER A 781 -13.25 -46.53 1.65
N ILE A 782 -13.60 -45.29 1.31
CA ILE A 782 -12.81 -44.11 1.67
C ILE A 782 -12.92 -43.82 3.18
N TYR A 783 -14.09 -44.05 3.76
CA TYR A 783 -14.39 -43.76 5.15
C TYR A 783 -14.37 -45.02 6.02
N SER A 784 -13.90 -44.87 7.26
CA SER A 784 -13.97 -45.92 8.28
C SER A 784 -15.41 -46.18 8.74
N LYS A 785 -15.67 -47.32 9.40
CA LYS A 785 -17.00 -47.67 9.92
C LYS A 785 -17.57 -46.62 10.90
N GLU A 786 -16.70 -45.95 11.65
CA GLU A 786 -17.08 -44.91 12.61
C GLU A 786 -17.65 -43.66 11.96
N LEU A 787 -17.31 -43.41 10.69
CA LEU A 787 -17.76 -42.23 9.94
C LEU A 787 -19.07 -42.48 9.16
N VAL A 788 -19.56 -43.72 9.12
CA VAL A 788 -20.81 -44.08 8.43
C VAL A 788 -21.99 -43.20 8.84
N PRO A 789 -22.24 -42.87 10.13
CA PRO A 789 -23.32 -41.96 10.51
C PRO A 789 -23.19 -40.57 9.88
N TYR A 790 -21.97 -40.04 9.77
CA TYR A 790 -21.69 -38.74 9.15
C TYR A 790 -21.89 -38.78 7.64
N VAL A 791 -21.50 -39.88 6.97
CA VAL A 791 -21.74 -40.08 5.53
C VAL A 791 -23.24 -40.13 5.25
N VAL A 792 -24.02 -40.84 6.06
CA VAL A 792 -25.48 -40.91 5.93
C VAL A 792 -26.12 -39.53 6.15
N LYS A 793 -25.66 -38.78 7.16
CA LYS A 793 -26.11 -37.41 7.42
C LYS A 793 -25.80 -36.48 6.23
N ALA A 794 -24.60 -36.55 5.67
CA ALA A 794 -24.20 -35.78 4.49
C ALA A 794 -25.03 -36.15 3.26
N LEU A 795 -25.22 -37.46 3.00
CA LEU A 795 -26.05 -37.94 1.88
C LEU A 795 -27.50 -37.46 2.01
N LYS A 796 -28.05 -37.48 3.23
CA LYS A 796 -29.39 -36.94 3.52
C LYS A 796 -29.47 -35.45 3.19
N ALA A 797 -28.50 -34.65 3.64
CA ALA A 797 -28.46 -33.21 3.33
C ALA A 797 -28.40 -32.94 1.82
N VAL A 798 -27.55 -33.68 1.10
CA VAL A 798 -27.44 -33.55 -0.36
C VAL A 798 -28.75 -33.92 -1.05
N MET A 799 -29.38 -35.04 -0.69
CA MET A 799 -30.64 -35.49 -1.29
C MET A 799 -31.81 -34.54 -1.01
N LEU A 800 -31.93 -34.03 0.22
CA LEU A 800 -32.99 -33.07 0.58
C LEU A 800 -32.80 -31.72 -0.12
N SER A 801 -31.55 -31.35 -0.43
CA SER A 801 -31.26 -30.08 -1.08
C SER A 801 -31.60 -30.06 -2.57
N ASN A 802 -31.51 -31.21 -3.26
CA ASN A 802 -31.85 -31.34 -4.68
C ASN A 802 -32.43 -32.72 -4.97
N TRP A 803 -33.75 -32.84 -4.86
CA TRP A 803 -34.48 -34.09 -5.08
C TRP A 803 -34.72 -34.33 -6.58
N ASP A 804 -33.80 -35.04 -7.24
CA ASP A 804 -33.86 -35.36 -8.66
C ASP A 804 -34.01 -36.86 -8.94
N THR A 805 -34.58 -37.19 -10.11
CA THR A 805 -34.80 -38.58 -10.53
C THR A 805 -33.48 -39.34 -10.71
N GLU A 806 -32.41 -38.64 -11.08
CA GLU A 806 -31.07 -39.21 -11.20
C GLU A 806 -30.48 -39.62 -9.84
N GLY A 807 -30.60 -38.78 -8.81
CA GLY A 807 -30.13 -39.07 -7.45
C GLY A 807 -30.86 -40.28 -6.84
N ILE A 808 -32.19 -40.33 -7.02
CA ILE A 808 -33.00 -41.48 -6.59
C ILE A 808 -32.53 -42.77 -7.27
N ARG A 809 -32.35 -42.73 -8.60
CA ARG A 809 -31.86 -43.89 -9.38
C ARG A 809 -30.46 -44.31 -8.93
N ALA A 810 -29.57 -43.36 -8.66
CA ALA A 810 -28.21 -43.64 -8.19
C ALA A 810 -28.22 -44.37 -6.84
N ILE A 811 -29.04 -43.92 -5.88
CA ILE A 811 -29.19 -44.58 -4.58
C ILE A 811 -29.80 -45.97 -4.73
N ALA A 812 -30.88 -46.11 -5.50
CA ALA A 812 -31.53 -47.41 -5.72
C ALA A 812 -30.55 -48.42 -6.35
N THR A 813 -29.77 -47.99 -7.34
CA THR A 813 -28.74 -48.81 -7.98
C THR A 813 -27.63 -49.19 -7.00
N PHE A 814 -27.18 -48.23 -6.18
CA PHE A 814 -26.18 -48.49 -5.15
C PHE A 814 -26.66 -49.53 -4.13
N LEU A 815 -27.87 -49.38 -3.61
CA LEU A 815 -28.49 -50.35 -2.68
C LEU A 815 -28.63 -51.72 -3.34
N ALA A 816 -29.17 -51.82 -4.55
CA ALA A 816 -29.28 -53.10 -5.26
C ALA A 816 -27.91 -53.80 -5.46
N SER A 817 -26.87 -53.02 -5.76
CA SER A 817 -25.51 -53.54 -5.98
C SER A 817 -24.77 -53.96 -4.72
N THR A 818 -25.15 -53.42 -3.55
CA THR A 818 -24.46 -53.66 -2.27
C THR A 818 -25.20 -54.66 -1.40
N VAL A 819 -26.53 -54.71 -1.49
CA VAL A 819 -27.38 -55.70 -0.80
C VAL A 819 -27.09 -57.13 -1.28
N SER A 820 -26.65 -57.31 -2.52
CA SER A 820 -26.26 -58.63 -3.06
C SER A 820 -24.87 -59.10 -2.63
N GLN A 821 -24.01 -58.21 -2.11
CA GLN A 821 -22.64 -58.52 -1.65
C GLN A 821 -22.54 -58.74 -0.12
N GLY A 822 -23.65 -58.58 0.61
CA GLY A 822 -23.72 -58.70 2.06
C GLY A 822 -24.33 -60.01 2.58
N ARG A 823 -24.31 -61.08 1.77
CA ARG A 823 -24.64 -62.45 2.22
C ARG A 823 -23.40 -63.28 2.44
#